data_AF-A0A8J5JA15-F1
#
_entry.id   AF-A0A8J5JA15-F1
#
_cell.length_a   1.000
_cell.length_b   1.000
_cell.length_c   1.000
_cell.angle_alpha   90.00
_cell.angle_beta   90.00
_cell.angle_gamma   90.00
#
_symmetry.space_group_name_H-M   'P 1'
#
loop_
_entity.id
_entity.type
_entity.pdbx_description
1 polymer ?
#
loop_
_entity_poly.entity_id
_entity_poly.type
_entity_poly.pdbx_seq_one_letter_code
_entity_poly.pdbx_strand_id
1 'polypeptide(L)'
;MLRRGAAPLLLGRSTRSMSLLGSIFGIGEFEGARNTSLSRSTSKQQAYDLALLDYVSMNSHPKFMLQQVLEDDVPFVMGHVLVGASQCLAPLMHQDALDAAARLEVATKIAKQGDATASEKMHVQALDAMVHGRHHEAAAVYETILLHDHTDLLALRCCYDIYLFLGDYKNMLATVARRLPSWSPNDAGYSLLLGMQAYGMQAAGRLDAAESLAEKTLSMNGNDRWALHTMLHVLEARGNANHGASYANQYKAGFDNGGPLERHLYFQWALYMLDLGHYDRIDKMVEVNILPYQPDGAPHAVRTLCDATQLYWRLRFAGQDTTELGEQLLQNWSAVLPTSDSEANEVWKARLHPLASVLRYSILACVPSGATPPIVPLTAEPAVDTDRLEAQLGITPFQFSYPPILGELEEVYESVCQGFQAYAETRFKDATEALLPARGKLGLLGGTDVDQDVVEQLLIECSSKCDDLRLAKLLLSERESSLQLEDVIYAIKNNIDRSKMTSSVVTLEALESALDTLLAVSAENDYEQIQVFGAFDTPRLHFNPHNNSYELRADAHRRLHAGPESRIQLLRSRFMSVDLRVKRNRLFAPPSAAVANTTEYMELSRIESLLGVSGVRRVIGMLGQDERKRFYLEDFTSRIIIDLTNAAYTDGLFTINCVVLVEGEVIDDVLHVQSMGFPPPETKEASLEVLGGIDPLGVEVSAQQREQIRELEASDHHATFIVLSDVHLDDPQVMSKLDELFQGLESVQPTLFILMGDFMSTSIGGSAGSNSLQDLREYLEELGSLILKYPGIAENSRFILVPGPNDPGSSRAFPRHPLPDLCTRELIRKVPNVTCSTNPCRIRYYTQDIVIFRDDLQQKMQRHAILPLMPSEQEEMAMDEDGEAIQSISQTDISKHLAKTLIDQAHLCPLPLMANPINWDFDSSLQLFPAPDVLILGDSTEQYQLGYSSIGVFHPGPFHADYSFVFYRPSTNTTEFSRVE
;
A
#
# COMPACT_ATOMS: atom_id res chain seq x y z
N MET A 1 -12.53 -41.48 51.20
CA MET A 1 -12.41 -40.01 51.26
C MET A 1 -10.95 -39.64 51.42
N LEU A 2 -10.41 -39.00 50.39
CA LEU A 2 -9.36 -37.97 50.36
C LEU A 2 -8.03 -38.16 51.12
N ARG A 3 -6.98 -38.11 50.28
CA ARG A 3 -5.72 -37.35 50.38
C ARG A 3 -4.45 -38.00 50.98
N ARG A 4 -3.44 -37.94 50.09
CA ARG A 4 -1.99 -37.73 50.24
C ARG A 4 -1.07 -38.95 50.32
N GLY A 5 -0.20 -39.03 49.30
CA GLY A 5 1.18 -39.45 49.47
C GLY A 5 1.78 -40.14 48.24
N ALA A 6 2.43 -39.39 47.34
CA ALA A 6 3.62 -39.85 46.63
C ALA A 6 4.27 -38.69 45.87
N ALA A 7 5.56 -38.48 46.13
CA ALA A 7 6.47 -37.64 45.36
C ALA A 7 6.81 -38.29 44.01
N PRO A 8 7.19 -37.53 42.97
CA PRO A 8 7.89 -38.09 41.83
C PRO A 8 9.40 -37.86 41.94
N LEU A 9 10.14 -38.94 41.72
CA LEU A 9 11.57 -38.99 41.45
C LEU A 9 11.86 -38.47 40.05
N LEU A 10 12.92 -37.67 39.97
CA LEU A 10 13.56 -37.17 38.75
C LEU A 10 14.06 -38.30 37.86
N LEU A 11 13.69 -38.25 36.58
CA LEU A 11 14.47 -38.79 35.47
C LEU A 11 14.48 -37.73 34.37
N GLY A 12 15.65 -37.13 34.18
CA GLY A 12 15.86 -36.01 33.26
C GLY A 12 15.68 -36.43 31.80
N ARG A 13 14.87 -35.67 31.07
CA ARG A 13 14.99 -35.51 29.62
C ARG A 13 15.69 -34.18 29.36
N SER A 14 16.84 -34.28 28.70
CA SER A 14 17.56 -33.17 28.09
C SER A 14 16.60 -32.43 27.15
N THR A 15 16.35 -31.17 27.47
CA THR A 15 15.74 -30.19 26.56
C THR A 15 16.70 -29.99 25.38
N ARG A 16 16.38 -30.55 24.22
CA ARG A 16 17.01 -30.13 22.95
C ARG A 16 16.65 -28.67 22.74
N SER A 17 17.65 -27.79 22.65
CA SER A 17 17.47 -26.40 22.28
C SER A 17 16.87 -26.33 20.87
N MET A 18 15.72 -25.68 20.73
CA MET A 18 15.17 -25.36 19.41
C MET A 18 16.14 -24.42 18.68
N SER A 19 16.43 -24.71 17.41
CA SER A 19 17.17 -23.83 16.52
C SER A 19 16.31 -22.60 16.19
N LEU A 20 16.92 -21.42 16.15
CA LEU A 20 16.30 -20.10 15.90
C LEU A 20 15.51 -20.06 14.58
N LEU A 21 15.87 -20.90 13.61
CA LEU A 21 15.16 -21.01 12.33
C LEU A 21 13.78 -21.68 12.48
N GLY A 22 13.58 -22.56 13.48
CA GLY A 22 12.29 -23.21 13.72
C GLY A 22 11.19 -22.25 14.19
N SER A 23 11.55 -21.21 14.94
CA SER A 23 10.60 -20.18 15.39
C SER A 23 10.20 -19.17 14.30
N ILE A 24 10.92 -19.11 13.19
CA ILE A 24 10.73 -18.12 12.13
C ILE A 24 9.69 -18.57 11.09
N PHE A 25 9.34 -19.87 11.01
CA PHE A 25 8.67 -20.43 9.83
C PHE A 25 7.31 -21.16 10.04
N GLY A 26 6.54 -20.90 11.12
CA GLY A 26 5.08 -21.15 11.07
C GLY A 26 4.33 -21.38 12.40
N ILE A 27 3.30 -20.55 12.64
CA ILE A 27 1.88 -20.83 13.05
C ILE A 27 1.30 -19.55 13.70
N GLY A 28 0.17 -19.04 13.19
CA GLY A 28 -0.81 -18.25 13.97
C GLY A 28 -1.20 -16.86 13.43
N GLU A 29 -2.46 -16.75 12.99
CA GLU A 29 -3.20 -15.56 12.57
C GLU A 29 -3.54 -14.55 13.70
N PHE A 30 -3.66 -13.28 13.28
CA PHE A 30 -4.59 -12.21 13.69
C PHE A 30 -4.69 -11.66 15.14
N GLU A 31 -5.06 -10.37 15.13
CA GLU A 31 -5.66 -9.51 16.17
C GLU A 31 -4.76 -8.61 17.03
N GLY A 32 -5.12 -7.32 16.98
CA GLY A 32 -4.41 -6.23 17.63
C GLY A 32 -4.75 -6.05 19.10
N ALA A 33 -3.86 -5.32 19.77
CA ALA A 33 -4.18 -4.45 20.89
C ALA A 33 -3.02 -3.47 21.07
N ARG A 34 -3.27 -2.19 20.77
CA ARG A 34 -2.41 -1.06 21.18
C ARG A 34 -2.63 -0.83 22.66
N ASN A 35 -1.58 -0.95 23.46
CA ASN A 35 -1.44 -0.30 24.76
C ASN A 35 0.03 -0.38 25.20
N THR A 36 0.84 0.60 24.82
CA THR A 36 2.12 0.86 25.48
C THR A 36 1.92 1.98 26.49
N SER A 37 1.45 1.61 27.68
CA SER A 37 1.68 2.43 28.87
C SER A 37 3.20 2.49 29.12
N LEU A 38 3.75 3.71 29.25
CA LEU A 38 5.13 3.93 29.66
C LEU A 38 5.43 3.12 30.93
N SER A 39 6.43 2.24 30.88
CA SER A 39 6.84 1.45 32.04
C SER A 39 7.37 2.36 33.15
N ARG A 40 7.28 1.92 34.42
CA ARG A 40 7.80 2.64 35.61
C ARG A 40 9.32 2.93 35.60
N SER A 41 10.06 2.54 34.55
CA SER A 41 11.50 2.77 34.40
C SER A 41 11.91 3.82 33.36
N THR A 42 10.96 4.48 32.67
CA THR A 42 11.28 5.50 31.66
C THR A 42 11.67 6.82 32.32
N SER A 43 12.81 7.42 31.94
CA SER A 43 13.19 8.74 32.46
C SER A 43 12.32 9.86 31.88
N LYS A 44 12.22 11.00 32.58
CA LYS A 44 11.44 12.16 32.10
C LYS A 44 11.88 12.67 30.72
N GLN A 45 13.17 12.60 30.42
CA GLN A 45 13.72 13.02 29.11
C GLN A 45 13.29 12.04 28.01
N GLN A 46 13.37 10.74 28.26
CA GLN A 46 12.90 9.72 27.30
C GLN A 46 11.40 9.84 27.03
N ALA A 47 10.61 10.12 28.07
CA ALA A 47 9.16 10.35 27.90
C ALA A 47 8.88 11.60 27.05
N TYR A 48 9.66 12.67 27.25
CA TYR A 48 9.59 13.88 26.43
C TYR A 48 9.96 13.62 24.97
N ASP A 49 11.08 12.94 24.71
CA ASP A 49 11.56 12.67 23.35
C ASP A 49 10.55 11.82 22.56
N LEU A 50 9.99 10.78 23.20
CA LEU A 50 8.90 9.98 22.61
C LEU A 50 7.65 10.82 22.36
N ALA A 51 7.25 11.64 23.34
CA ALA A 51 6.07 12.49 23.19
C ALA A 51 6.22 13.51 22.05
N LEU A 52 7.43 14.03 21.85
CA LEU A 52 7.76 14.95 20.77
C LEU A 52 7.70 14.25 19.41
N LEU A 53 8.30 13.07 19.25
CA LEU A 53 8.26 12.31 18.00
C LEU A 53 6.82 11.92 17.62
N ASP A 54 6.02 11.46 18.59
CA ASP A 54 4.61 11.12 18.38
C ASP A 54 3.75 12.35 18.03
N TYR A 55 4.05 13.51 18.60
CA TYR A 55 3.36 14.76 18.25
C TYR A 55 3.71 15.22 16.84
N VAL A 56 4.99 15.24 16.50
CA VAL A 56 5.48 15.72 15.20
C VAL A 56 4.98 14.81 14.06
N SER A 57 4.86 13.50 14.31
CA SER A 57 4.24 12.53 13.38
C SER A 57 2.70 12.51 13.44
N MET A 58 2.09 13.32 14.32
CA MET A 58 0.63 13.43 14.53
C MET A 58 -0.05 12.13 14.98
N ASN A 59 0.67 11.29 15.71
CA ASN A 59 0.19 10.03 16.26
C ASN A 59 -0.57 10.18 17.59
N SER A 60 -0.02 10.97 18.51
CA SER A 60 -0.53 11.08 19.88
C SER A 60 -0.36 12.52 20.39
N HIS A 61 -1.32 13.01 21.17
CA HIS A 61 -1.21 14.35 21.75
C HIS A 61 -0.34 14.32 23.03
N PRO A 62 0.67 15.21 23.18
CA PRO A 62 1.57 15.24 24.34
C PRO A 62 0.89 15.34 25.71
N LYS A 63 -0.30 15.94 25.78
CA LYS A 63 -1.03 16.15 27.04
C LYS A 63 -1.34 14.83 27.76
N PHE A 64 -1.60 13.75 27.00
CA PHE A 64 -1.85 12.42 27.57
C PHE A 64 -0.54 11.70 27.91
N MET A 65 0.47 11.81 27.05
CA MET A 65 1.75 11.11 27.23
C MET A 65 2.57 11.66 28.39
N LEU A 66 2.51 12.98 28.62
CA LEU A 66 3.30 13.66 29.64
C LEU A 66 2.53 13.95 30.93
N GLN A 67 1.26 13.55 31.03
CA GLN A 67 0.44 13.85 32.21
C GLN A 67 1.12 13.41 33.51
N GLN A 68 1.46 12.12 33.61
CA GLN A 68 2.06 11.57 34.82
C GLN A 68 3.46 12.17 35.09
N VAL A 69 4.26 12.42 34.03
CA VAL A 69 5.59 13.03 34.16
C VAL A 69 5.51 14.44 34.75
N LEU A 70 4.53 15.23 34.32
CA LEU A 70 4.32 16.59 34.82
C LEU A 70 3.68 16.64 36.21
N GLU A 71 2.98 15.58 36.62
CA GLU A 71 2.50 15.39 38.00
C GLU A 71 3.67 15.02 38.94
N ASP A 72 4.57 14.14 38.49
CA ASP A 72 5.73 13.65 39.26
C ASP A 72 6.88 14.69 39.33
N ASP A 73 7.08 15.50 38.29
CA ASP A 73 8.14 16.52 38.20
C ASP A 73 7.62 17.84 37.62
N VAL A 74 6.83 18.56 38.43
CA VAL A 74 6.23 19.86 38.06
C VAL A 74 7.23 20.87 37.48
N PRO A 75 8.49 21.00 37.97
CA PRO A 75 9.51 21.90 37.40
C PRO A 75 10.02 21.56 35.99
N PHE A 76 9.52 20.51 35.32
CA PHE A 76 9.98 20.14 33.98
C PHE A 76 9.44 21.09 32.89
N VAL A 77 10.14 22.22 32.67
CA VAL A 77 9.69 23.33 31.81
C VAL A 77 9.35 22.90 30.38
N MET A 78 10.22 22.12 29.72
CA MET A 78 9.98 21.70 28.33
C MET A 78 8.76 20.81 28.18
N GLY A 79 8.43 19.99 29.19
CA GLY A 79 7.19 19.22 29.17
C GLY A 79 5.95 20.11 29.14
N HIS A 80 5.93 21.22 29.90
CA HIS A 80 4.84 22.20 29.83
C HIS A 80 4.83 22.97 28.51
N VAL A 81 6.00 23.29 27.94
CA VAL A 81 6.11 23.94 26.62
C VAL A 81 5.53 23.04 25.54
N LEU A 82 5.93 21.77 25.46
CA LEU A 82 5.44 20.84 24.43
C LEU A 82 3.92 20.63 24.53
N VAL A 83 3.39 20.47 25.75
CA VAL A 83 1.94 20.36 25.95
C VAL A 83 1.23 21.66 25.56
N GLY A 84 1.71 22.83 26.02
CA GLY A 84 1.10 24.12 25.68
C GLY A 84 1.15 24.43 24.18
N ALA A 85 2.28 24.19 23.52
CA ALA A 85 2.45 24.43 22.09
C ALA A 85 1.54 23.51 21.25
N SER A 86 1.47 22.22 21.60
CA SER A 86 0.54 21.28 20.93
C SER A 86 -0.92 21.64 21.14
N GLN A 87 -1.29 22.13 22.33
CA GLN A 87 -2.64 22.64 22.61
C GLN A 87 -2.98 23.92 21.83
N CYS A 88 -2.01 24.77 21.51
CA CYS A 88 -2.24 25.94 20.64
C CYS A 88 -2.41 25.55 19.17
N LEU A 89 -1.52 24.70 18.64
CA LEU A 89 -1.41 24.45 17.19
C LEU A 89 -2.30 23.28 16.72
N ALA A 90 -2.51 22.28 17.56
CA ALA A 90 -3.29 21.08 17.24
C ALA A 90 -4.22 20.64 18.40
N PRO A 91 -5.11 21.53 18.88
CA PRO A 91 -6.07 21.20 19.94
C PRO A 91 -7.04 20.09 19.49
N LEU A 92 -7.37 19.15 20.40
CA LEU A 92 -8.40 18.13 20.13
C LEU A 92 -9.81 18.67 20.41
N MET A 93 -9.92 19.54 21.42
CA MET A 93 -11.14 20.24 21.83
C MET A 93 -10.85 21.72 22.06
N HIS A 94 -11.88 22.59 22.04
CA HIS A 94 -11.65 24.02 22.24
C HIS A 94 -11.01 24.34 23.61
N GLN A 95 -11.34 23.57 24.64
CA GLN A 95 -10.76 23.72 25.98
C GLN A 95 -9.23 23.56 25.97
N ASP A 96 -8.66 22.74 25.08
CA ASP A 96 -7.21 22.59 24.98
C ASP A 96 -6.54 23.93 24.66
N ALA A 97 -7.09 24.71 23.73
CA ALA A 97 -6.55 26.00 23.36
C ALA A 97 -6.60 27.01 24.53
N LEU A 98 -7.57 26.89 25.43
CA LEU A 98 -7.66 27.69 26.66
C LEU A 98 -6.64 27.21 27.70
N ASP A 99 -6.48 25.90 27.85
CA ASP A 99 -5.55 25.27 28.80
C ASP A 99 -4.08 25.57 28.46
N ALA A 100 -3.77 25.89 27.20
CA ALA A 100 -2.44 26.33 26.78
C ALA A 100 -1.94 27.57 27.55
N ALA A 101 -2.84 28.50 27.91
CA ALA A 101 -2.50 29.65 28.74
C ALA A 101 -2.09 29.25 30.16
N ALA A 102 -2.77 28.26 30.75
CA ALA A 102 -2.40 27.73 32.05
C ALA A 102 -1.01 27.04 32.01
N ARG A 103 -0.70 26.33 30.91
CA ARG A 103 0.64 25.74 30.70
C ARG A 103 1.71 26.80 30.55
N LEU A 104 1.43 27.87 29.82
CA LEU A 104 2.33 29.02 29.69
C LEU A 104 2.63 29.67 31.05
N GLU A 105 1.62 29.89 31.89
CA GLU A 105 1.79 30.48 33.22
C GLU A 105 2.75 29.65 34.09
N VAL A 106 2.56 28.33 34.10
CA VAL A 106 3.43 27.40 34.83
C VAL A 106 4.85 27.43 34.27
N ALA A 107 5.02 27.32 32.96
CA ALA A 107 6.33 27.34 32.30
C ALA A 107 7.08 28.67 32.55
N THR A 108 6.37 29.80 32.48
CA THR A 108 6.93 31.13 32.77
C THR A 108 7.38 31.26 34.21
N LYS A 109 6.59 30.72 35.16
CA LYS A 109 6.96 30.73 36.58
C LYS A 109 8.23 29.93 36.84
N ILE A 110 8.37 28.75 36.22
CA ILE A 110 9.56 27.90 36.33
C ILE A 110 10.77 28.59 35.70
N ALA A 111 10.63 29.13 34.48
CA ALA A 111 11.72 29.79 33.76
C ALA A 111 12.33 31.00 34.51
N LYS A 112 11.52 31.68 35.33
CA LYS A 112 11.95 32.81 36.19
C LYS A 112 12.69 32.38 37.46
N GLN A 113 12.62 31.11 37.88
CA GLN A 113 13.22 30.62 39.13
C GLN A 113 14.74 30.35 39.03
N GLY A 114 15.33 30.44 37.82
CA GLY A 114 16.79 30.51 37.63
C GLY A 114 17.45 29.29 37.01
N ASP A 115 16.77 28.14 36.95
CA ASP A 115 17.35 26.87 36.47
C ASP A 115 17.17 26.62 34.96
N ALA A 116 16.36 27.44 34.26
CA ALA A 116 16.12 27.29 32.83
C ALA A 116 17.26 27.85 31.97
N THR A 117 17.64 27.06 30.96
CA THR A 117 18.60 27.41 29.90
C THR A 117 18.09 28.55 29.03
N ALA A 118 18.98 29.13 28.22
CA ALA A 118 18.60 30.17 27.26
C ALA A 118 17.56 29.63 26.24
N SER A 119 17.78 28.43 25.69
CA SER A 119 16.84 27.81 24.74
C SER A 119 15.45 27.59 25.36
N GLU A 120 15.38 27.05 26.58
CA GLU A 120 14.10 26.86 27.27
C GLU A 120 13.33 28.18 27.48
N LYS A 121 14.02 29.26 27.79
CA LYS A 121 13.40 30.60 27.91
C LYS A 121 12.85 31.10 26.58
N MET A 122 13.55 30.84 25.48
CA MET A 122 13.08 31.19 24.14
C MET A 122 11.83 30.39 23.75
N HIS A 123 11.80 29.10 24.07
CA HIS A 123 10.60 28.26 23.88
C HIS A 123 9.40 28.76 24.67
N VAL A 124 9.59 29.17 25.93
CA VAL A 124 8.53 29.79 26.75
C VAL A 124 8.07 31.11 26.13
N GLN A 125 8.98 31.92 25.59
CA GLN A 125 8.64 33.17 24.91
C GLN A 125 7.89 32.95 23.59
N ALA A 126 8.26 31.93 22.81
CA ALA A 126 7.54 31.58 21.59
C ALA A 126 6.12 31.07 21.92
N LEU A 127 5.96 30.28 23.00
CA LEU A 127 4.66 29.87 23.50
C LEU A 127 3.82 31.08 23.97
N ASP A 128 4.43 32.05 24.65
CA ASP A 128 3.77 33.31 25.02
C ASP A 128 3.21 34.02 23.79
N ALA A 129 4.04 34.18 22.76
CA ALA A 129 3.61 34.78 21.49
C ALA A 129 2.46 34.00 20.85
N MET A 130 2.50 32.66 20.80
CA MET A 130 1.41 31.84 20.26
C MET A 130 0.10 31.96 21.03
N VAL A 131 0.13 31.86 22.36
CA VAL A 131 -1.08 31.95 23.22
C VAL A 131 -1.79 33.30 23.05
N HIS A 132 -1.03 34.37 22.79
CA HIS A 132 -1.59 35.71 22.57
C HIS A 132 -1.89 36.04 21.11
N GLY A 133 -1.74 35.09 20.18
CA GLY A 133 -1.99 35.29 18.74
C GLY A 133 -1.01 36.27 18.08
N ARG A 134 0.28 36.22 18.47
CA ARG A 134 1.39 36.93 17.84
C ARG A 134 2.23 35.92 17.04
N HIS A 135 1.65 35.35 15.99
CA HIS A 135 2.24 34.22 15.28
C HIS A 135 3.52 34.60 14.52
N HIS A 136 3.61 35.81 13.94
CA HIS A 136 4.86 36.27 13.31
C HIS A 136 6.01 36.43 14.32
N GLU A 137 5.71 36.87 15.55
CA GLU A 137 6.68 36.97 16.64
C GLU A 137 7.15 35.58 17.07
N ALA A 138 6.22 34.63 17.25
CA ALA A 138 6.55 33.24 17.57
C ALA A 138 7.44 32.59 16.50
N ALA A 139 7.12 32.78 15.22
CA ALA A 139 7.94 32.29 14.10
C ALA A 139 9.35 32.88 14.11
N ALA A 140 9.48 34.18 14.39
CA ALA A 140 10.80 34.83 14.50
C ALA A 140 11.62 34.26 15.67
N VAL A 141 10.98 33.99 16.83
CA VAL A 141 11.67 33.35 17.96
C VAL A 141 12.11 31.93 17.61
N TYR A 142 11.24 31.11 17.00
CA TYR A 142 11.59 29.74 16.60
C TYR A 142 12.68 29.68 15.53
N GLU A 143 12.67 30.55 14.52
CA GLU A 143 13.76 30.64 13.53
C GLU A 143 15.08 31.06 14.17
N THR A 144 15.02 31.89 15.22
CA THR A 144 16.20 32.26 16.01
C THR A 144 16.72 31.07 16.81
N ILE A 145 15.85 30.23 17.39
CA ILE A 145 16.24 28.95 18.03
C ILE A 145 16.92 28.05 16.99
N LEU A 146 16.28 27.83 15.84
CA LEU A 146 16.76 26.93 14.77
C LEU A 146 18.08 27.37 14.12
N LEU A 147 18.47 28.63 14.29
CA LEU A 147 19.80 29.11 13.89
C LEU A 147 20.90 28.63 14.84
N HIS A 148 20.61 28.55 16.14
CA HIS A 148 21.56 28.16 17.17
C HIS A 148 21.57 26.65 17.40
N ASP A 149 20.39 26.02 17.34
CA ASP A 149 20.20 24.58 17.39
C ASP A 149 19.39 24.12 16.17
N HIS A 150 20.11 23.67 15.15
CA HIS A 150 19.49 23.19 13.91
C HIS A 150 18.72 21.86 14.08
N THR A 151 18.89 21.18 15.22
CA THR A 151 18.24 19.89 15.53
C THR A 151 17.03 20.01 16.45
N ASP A 152 16.66 21.23 16.88
CA ASP A 152 15.48 21.43 17.73
C ASP A 152 14.18 21.13 16.97
N LEU A 153 13.70 19.89 17.12
CA LEU A 153 12.56 19.37 16.40
C LEU A 153 11.24 20.05 16.80
N LEU A 154 11.10 20.47 18.07
CA LEU A 154 9.91 21.18 18.52
C LEU A 154 9.85 22.56 17.88
N ALA A 155 10.96 23.30 17.88
CA ALA A 155 11.05 24.60 17.24
C ALA A 155 10.74 24.50 15.74
N LEU A 156 11.28 23.48 15.07
CA LEU A 156 11.02 23.23 13.65
C LEU A 156 9.54 22.96 13.37
N ARG A 157 8.93 22.05 14.14
CA ARG A 157 7.52 21.70 13.97
C ARG A 157 6.60 22.89 14.23
N CYS A 158 6.81 23.62 15.34
CA CYS A 158 6.00 24.78 15.66
C CYS A 158 6.14 25.88 14.59
N CYS A 159 7.36 26.15 14.12
CA CYS A 159 7.60 27.13 13.07
C CYS A 159 6.91 26.75 11.76
N TYR A 160 6.98 25.47 11.39
CA TYR A 160 6.29 24.92 10.23
C TYR A 160 4.77 25.08 10.32
N ASP A 161 4.16 24.70 11.45
CA ASP A 161 2.71 24.81 11.68
C ASP A 161 2.25 26.27 11.71
N ILE A 162 3.07 27.19 12.24
CA ILE A 162 2.78 28.63 12.21
C ILE A 162 2.77 29.14 10.77
N TYR A 163 3.71 28.74 9.92
CA TYR A 163 3.70 29.16 8.51
C TYR A 163 2.51 28.60 7.74
N LEU A 164 2.13 27.35 8.00
CA LEU A 164 0.90 26.77 7.46
C LEU A 164 -0.33 27.57 7.92
N PHE A 165 -0.40 27.90 9.21
CA PHE A 165 -1.48 28.71 9.77
C PHE A 165 -1.56 30.08 9.09
N LEU A 166 -0.44 30.77 8.91
CA LEU A 166 -0.35 32.08 8.26
C LEU A 166 -0.56 32.06 6.74
N GLY A 167 -0.63 30.89 6.10
CA GLY A 167 -0.65 30.77 4.63
C GLY A 167 0.67 31.15 3.95
N ASP A 168 1.79 31.21 4.68
CA ASP A 168 3.11 31.52 4.12
C ASP A 168 3.80 30.24 3.63
N TYR A 169 3.28 29.68 2.54
CA TYR A 169 3.77 28.44 1.93
C TYR A 169 5.25 28.48 1.57
N LYS A 170 5.74 29.65 1.17
CA LYS A 170 7.14 29.85 0.83
C LYS A 170 8.01 29.59 2.05
N ASN A 171 7.68 30.18 3.20
CA ASN A 171 8.46 29.96 4.41
C ASN A 171 8.19 28.62 5.08
N MET A 172 6.99 28.05 4.93
CA MET A 172 6.68 26.69 5.35
C MET A 172 7.63 25.66 4.70
N LEU A 173 7.82 25.73 3.38
CA LEU A 173 8.79 24.86 2.70
C LEU A 173 10.24 25.27 3.00
N ALA A 174 10.52 26.58 3.04
CA ALA A 174 11.89 27.07 3.22
C ALA A 174 12.46 26.79 4.61
N THR A 175 11.65 26.76 5.68
CA THR A 175 12.15 26.43 7.03
C THR A 175 12.70 25.01 7.07
N VAL A 176 12.01 24.05 6.46
CA VAL A 176 12.50 22.67 6.33
C VAL A 176 13.74 22.62 5.45
N ALA A 177 13.72 23.29 4.29
CA ALA A 177 14.84 23.30 3.34
C ALA A 177 16.12 23.92 3.93
N ARG A 178 16.00 24.93 4.81
CA ARG A 178 17.14 25.53 5.52
C ARG A 178 17.80 24.55 6.49
N ARG A 179 17.05 23.63 7.08
CA ARG A 179 17.55 22.72 8.15
C ARG A 179 17.93 21.36 7.64
N LEU A 180 17.26 20.83 6.60
CA LEU A 180 17.48 19.48 6.08
C LEU A 180 18.97 19.12 5.84
N PRO A 181 19.86 20.01 5.34
CA PRO A 181 21.28 19.69 5.18
C PRO A 181 22.06 19.42 6.47
N SER A 182 21.52 19.86 7.61
CA SER A 182 22.12 19.68 8.94
C SER A 182 21.62 18.43 9.67
N TRP A 183 20.69 17.69 9.06
CA TRP A 183 20.13 16.46 9.61
C TRP A 183 20.68 15.24 8.85
N SER A 184 21.08 14.23 9.61
CA SER A 184 21.50 12.93 9.08
C SER A 184 20.30 12.00 8.93
N PRO A 185 20.28 11.10 7.93
CA PRO A 185 19.28 10.04 7.84
C PRO A 185 19.16 9.12 9.07
N ASN A 186 20.17 9.14 9.96
CA ASN A 186 20.17 8.37 11.21
C ASN A 186 19.53 9.12 12.39
N ASP A 187 19.22 10.42 12.24
CA ASP A 187 18.60 11.21 13.30
C ASP A 187 17.11 10.87 13.39
N ALA A 188 16.59 10.67 14.61
CA ALA A 188 15.23 10.18 14.83
C ALA A 188 14.13 11.05 14.20
N GLY A 189 14.37 12.35 14.03
CA GLY A 189 13.42 13.28 13.39
C GLY A 189 13.56 13.41 11.87
N TYR A 190 14.56 12.81 11.23
CA TYR A 190 14.85 13.06 9.80
C TYR A 190 13.68 12.68 8.87
N SER A 191 13.01 11.54 9.11
CA SER A 191 11.84 11.15 8.33
C SER A 191 10.70 12.18 8.47
N LEU A 192 10.50 12.71 9.68
CA LEU A 192 9.46 13.71 9.95
C LEU A 192 9.70 15.02 9.19
N LEU A 193 10.97 15.40 9.01
CA LEU A 193 11.35 16.53 8.15
C LEU A 193 11.02 16.27 6.68
N LEU A 194 11.22 15.04 6.19
CA LEU A 194 10.83 14.67 4.83
C LEU A 194 9.30 14.71 4.66
N GLY A 195 8.54 14.30 5.67
CA GLY A 195 7.08 14.42 5.68
C GLY A 195 6.61 15.88 5.58
N MET A 196 7.20 16.77 6.39
CA MET A 196 6.93 18.22 6.30
C MET A 196 7.36 18.79 4.94
N GLN A 197 8.48 18.35 4.38
CA GLN A 197 8.92 18.77 3.05
C GLN A 197 7.97 18.28 1.96
N ALA A 198 7.45 17.05 2.07
CA ALA A 198 6.52 16.47 1.11
C ALA A 198 5.26 17.34 1.01
N TYR A 199 4.66 17.69 2.14
CA TYR A 199 3.51 18.59 2.17
C TYR A 199 3.84 19.97 1.59
N GLY A 200 5.00 20.53 1.93
CA GLY A 200 5.45 21.80 1.34
C GLY A 200 5.63 21.75 -0.19
N MET A 201 6.00 20.59 -0.74
CA MET A 201 6.03 20.40 -2.20
C MET A 201 4.62 20.28 -2.79
N GLN A 202 3.69 19.63 -2.09
CA GLN A 202 2.29 19.53 -2.51
C GLN A 202 1.65 20.91 -2.57
N ALA A 203 1.79 21.71 -1.51
CA ALA A 203 1.26 23.08 -1.46
C ALA A 203 1.91 24.02 -2.49
N ALA A 204 3.11 23.71 -2.96
CA ALA A 204 3.77 24.42 -4.06
C ALA A 204 3.35 23.93 -5.46
N GLY A 205 2.36 23.02 -5.55
CA GLY A 205 1.91 22.40 -6.80
C GLY A 205 2.86 21.35 -7.39
N ARG A 206 3.93 20.96 -6.69
CA ARG A 206 4.93 20.00 -7.17
C ARG A 206 4.54 18.58 -6.76
N LEU A 207 3.42 18.10 -7.29
CA LEU A 207 2.73 16.88 -6.83
C LEU A 207 3.61 15.62 -6.90
N ASP A 208 4.37 15.39 -7.97
CA ASP A 208 5.24 14.21 -8.09
C ASP A 208 6.35 14.16 -7.04
N ALA A 209 6.94 15.33 -6.75
CA ALA A 209 7.97 15.46 -5.72
C ALA A 209 7.38 15.27 -4.32
N ALA A 210 6.14 15.74 -4.11
CA ALA A 210 5.41 15.54 -2.87
C ALA A 210 5.09 14.06 -2.63
N GLU A 211 4.53 13.38 -3.65
CA GLU A 211 4.20 11.96 -3.62
C GLU A 211 5.45 11.12 -3.29
N SER A 212 6.53 11.31 -4.05
CA SER A 212 7.79 10.59 -3.84
C SER A 212 8.37 10.79 -2.44
N LEU A 213 8.29 12.01 -1.89
CA LEU A 213 8.78 12.30 -0.55
C LEU A 213 7.86 11.75 0.54
N ALA A 214 6.54 11.79 0.34
CA ALA A 214 5.56 11.24 1.27
C ALA A 214 5.69 9.71 1.34
N GLU A 215 5.77 9.01 0.21
CA GLU A 215 6.01 7.56 0.15
C GLU A 215 7.33 7.18 0.82
N LYS A 216 8.40 7.94 0.53
CA LYS A 216 9.69 7.74 1.18
C LYS A 216 9.56 7.91 2.70
N THR A 217 8.83 8.92 3.15
CA THR A 217 8.62 9.16 4.59
C THR A 217 7.84 8.00 5.23
N LEU A 218 6.77 7.53 4.59
CA LEU A 218 5.98 6.38 5.06
C LEU A 218 6.82 5.08 5.07
N SER A 219 7.72 4.89 4.10
CA SER A 219 8.63 3.74 4.10
C SER A 219 9.64 3.77 5.27
N MET A 220 10.05 4.97 5.70
CA MET A 220 10.95 5.17 6.84
C MET A 220 10.22 5.10 8.18
N ASN A 221 8.99 5.64 8.22
CA ASN A 221 8.12 5.69 9.37
C ASN A 221 6.67 5.41 8.93
N GLY A 222 6.26 4.15 8.97
CA GLY A 222 4.93 3.71 8.53
C GLY A 222 3.77 4.28 9.34
N ASN A 223 4.05 4.92 10.48
CA ASN A 223 3.07 5.61 11.29
C ASN A 223 3.12 7.14 11.11
N ASP A 224 3.86 7.70 10.14
CA ASP A 224 3.88 9.14 9.93
C ASP A 224 2.57 9.62 9.30
N ARG A 225 1.72 10.24 10.10
CA ARG A 225 0.39 10.66 9.64
C ARG A 225 0.38 12.00 8.95
N TRP A 226 1.45 12.78 9.10
CA TRP A 226 1.65 13.97 8.29
C TRP A 226 1.98 13.59 6.84
N ALA A 227 2.79 12.53 6.65
CA ALA A 227 3.04 11.99 5.33
C ALA A 227 1.79 11.34 4.71
N LEU A 228 0.99 10.61 5.49
CA LEU A 228 -0.31 10.10 5.04
C LEU A 228 -1.25 11.23 4.60
N HIS A 229 -1.37 12.27 5.43
CA HIS A 229 -2.13 13.48 5.14
C HIS A 229 -1.68 14.15 3.85
N THR A 230 -0.37 14.25 3.63
CA THR A 230 0.21 14.76 2.39
C THR A 230 -0.25 13.94 1.18
N MET A 231 -0.24 12.61 1.28
CA MET A 231 -0.65 11.74 0.19
C MET A 231 -2.11 11.97 -0.20
N LEU A 232 -3.01 12.12 0.79
CA LEU A 232 -4.39 12.45 0.51
C LEU A 232 -4.49 13.79 -0.26
N HIS A 233 -3.81 14.85 0.19
CA HIS A 233 -3.83 16.10 -0.57
C HIS A 233 -3.24 16.01 -1.98
N VAL A 234 -2.24 15.14 -2.21
CA VAL A 234 -1.75 14.87 -3.57
C VAL A 234 -2.83 14.21 -4.43
N LEU A 235 -3.52 13.21 -3.90
CA LEU A 235 -4.60 12.50 -4.60
C LEU A 235 -5.81 13.39 -4.89
N GLU A 236 -6.13 14.29 -3.95
CA GLU A 236 -7.12 15.34 -4.14
C GLU A 236 -6.71 16.31 -5.25
N ALA A 237 -5.49 16.86 -5.19
CA ALA A 237 -5.00 17.81 -6.19
C ALA A 237 -4.94 17.21 -7.60
N ARG A 238 -4.82 15.89 -7.72
CA ARG A 238 -4.88 15.16 -9.00
C ARG A 238 -6.30 14.87 -9.49
N GLY A 239 -7.33 15.18 -8.70
CA GLY A 239 -8.74 14.95 -9.05
C GLY A 239 -9.13 13.46 -9.12
N ASN A 240 -8.40 12.57 -8.44
CA ASN A 240 -8.72 11.14 -8.41
C ASN A 240 -9.39 10.75 -7.08
N ALA A 241 -10.69 11.07 -6.98
CA ALA A 241 -11.47 10.87 -5.76
C ALA A 241 -11.60 9.39 -5.36
N ASN A 242 -11.73 8.46 -6.32
CA ASN A 242 -11.79 7.03 -6.05
C ASN A 242 -10.50 6.52 -5.38
N HIS A 243 -9.35 6.88 -5.94
CA HIS A 243 -8.05 6.51 -5.37
C HIS A 243 -7.87 7.13 -3.99
N GLY A 244 -8.19 8.43 -3.83
CA GLY A 244 -8.13 9.11 -2.55
C GLY A 244 -8.99 8.44 -1.48
N ALA A 245 -10.23 8.07 -1.81
CA ALA A 245 -11.15 7.36 -0.93
C ALA A 245 -10.66 5.96 -0.56
N SER A 246 -10.17 5.20 -1.54
CA SER A 246 -9.61 3.86 -1.33
C SER A 246 -8.39 3.91 -0.43
N TYR A 247 -7.49 4.86 -0.68
CA TYR A 247 -6.30 5.10 0.12
C TYR A 247 -6.66 5.48 1.57
N ALA A 248 -7.59 6.41 1.76
CA ALA A 248 -8.09 6.75 3.09
C ALA A 248 -8.68 5.53 3.82
N ASN A 249 -9.46 4.70 3.12
CA ASN A 249 -10.04 3.48 3.69
C ASN A 249 -8.98 2.43 4.07
N GLN A 250 -7.99 2.20 3.19
CA GLN A 250 -6.89 1.26 3.43
C GLN A 250 -6.11 1.62 4.71
N TYR A 251 -5.86 2.92 4.91
CA TYR A 251 -5.10 3.40 6.06
C TYR A 251 -5.96 3.82 7.26
N LYS A 252 -7.28 3.58 7.21
CA LYS A 252 -8.23 3.92 8.29
C LYS A 252 -7.73 3.46 9.66
N ALA A 253 -7.37 2.19 9.81
CA ALA A 253 -6.87 1.64 11.07
C ALA A 253 -5.57 2.33 11.56
N GLY A 254 -4.81 2.95 10.66
CA GLY A 254 -3.60 3.70 10.95
C GLY A 254 -3.88 5.05 11.62
N PHE A 255 -4.91 5.78 11.18
CA PHE A 255 -5.23 7.12 11.70
C PHE A 255 -6.41 7.20 12.67
N ASP A 256 -7.23 6.16 12.78
CA ASP A 256 -8.38 6.03 13.68
C ASP A 256 -7.92 5.71 15.12
N ASN A 257 -7.36 6.69 15.84
CA ASN A 257 -6.72 6.44 17.15
C ASN A 257 -6.82 7.56 18.22
N GLY A 258 -7.56 8.64 17.99
CA GLY A 258 -7.67 9.80 18.87
C GLY A 258 -6.60 10.88 18.69
N GLY A 259 -5.76 10.80 17.65
CA GLY A 259 -4.65 11.74 17.43
C GLY A 259 -5.05 13.07 16.78
N PRO A 260 -4.14 14.06 16.73
CA PRO A 260 -4.50 15.44 16.34
C PRO A 260 -5.01 15.61 14.90
N LEU A 261 -4.66 14.71 13.99
CA LEU A 261 -5.09 14.76 12.59
C LEU A 261 -6.31 13.90 12.26
N GLU A 262 -6.80 13.06 13.19
CA GLU A 262 -7.83 12.06 12.88
C GLU A 262 -9.06 12.67 12.20
N ARG A 263 -9.65 13.70 12.82
CA ARG A 263 -10.87 14.35 12.30
C ARG A 263 -10.64 15.00 10.94
N HIS A 264 -9.44 15.57 10.73
CA HIS A 264 -9.07 16.21 9.47
C HIS A 264 -8.86 15.18 8.35
N LEU A 265 -8.30 14.00 8.66
CA LEU A 265 -8.17 12.91 7.70
C LEU A 265 -9.55 12.34 7.29
N TYR A 266 -10.50 12.27 8.22
CA TYR A 266 -11.90 11.95 7.89
C TYR A 266 -12.57 13.06 7.06
N PHE A 267 -12.28 14.33 7.32
CA PHE A 267 -12.72 15.44 6.47
C PHE A 267 -12.19 15.31 5.04
N GLN A 268 -10.90 15.06 4.89
CA GLN A 268 -10.28 14.86 3.58
C GLN A 268 -10.90 13.66 2.85
N TRP A 269 -11.19 12.58 3.57
CA TRP A 269 -11.91 11.44 3.02
C TRP A 269 -13.33 11.79 2.59
N ALA A 270 -14.04 12.62 3.37
CA ALA A 270 -15.38 13.09 3.03
C ALA A 270 -15.39 13.96 1.76
N LEU A 271 -14.32 14.70 1.46
CA LEU A 271 -14.19 15.43 0.18
C LEU A 271 -14.21 14.47 -1.01
N TYR A 272 -13.53 13.32 -0.94
CA TYR A 272 -13.63 12.31 -2.00
C TYR A 272 -15.03 11.71 -2.10
N MET A 273 -15.68 11.43 -0.96
CA MET A 273 -17.07 10.95 -0.99
C MET A 273 -18.00 11.98 -1.65
N LEU A 274 -17.69 13.27 -1.51
CA LEU A 274 -18.45 14.36 -2.12
C LEU A 274 -18.28 14.36 -3.63
N ASP A 275 -17.05 14.24 -4.12
CA ASP A 275 -16.75 14.14 -5.56
C ASP A 275 -17.38 12.89 -6.20
N LEU A 276 -17.48 11.80 -5.44
CA LEU A 276 -18.12 10.55 -5.88
C LEU A 276 -19.66 10.56 -5.73
N GLY A 277 -20.24 11.62 -5.15
CA GLY A 277 -21.69 11.74 -4.94
C GLY A 277 -22.26 10.80 -3.85
N HIS A 278 -21.43 10.27 -2.96
CA HIS A 278 -21.82 9.41 -1.83
C HIS A 278 -22.22 10.23 -0.59
N TYR A 279 -23.24 11.07 -0.74
CA TYR A 279 -23.66 12.02 0.31
C TYR A 279 -24.15 11.33 1.60
N ASP A 280 -24.81 10.18 1.48
CA ASP A 280 -25.29 9.37 2.60
C ASP A 280 -24.15 8.93 3.54
N ARG A 281 -22.98 8.65 2.97
CA ARG A 281 -21.79 8.30 3.75
C ARG A 281 -21.20 9.51 4.46
N ILE A 282 -21.24 10.69 3.84
CA ILE A 282 -20.74 11.93 4.43
C ILE A 282 -21.53 12.27 5.70
N ASP A 283 -22.86 12.18 5.66
CA ASP A 283 -23.69 12.44 6.84
C ASP A 283 -23.28 11.55 8.02
N LYS A 284 -23.00 10.26 7.74
CA LYS A 284 -22.54 9.34 8.77
C LYS A 284 -21.13 9.66 9.29
N MET A 285 -20.22 10.04 8.39
CA MET A 285 -18.86 10.44 8.77
C MET A 285 -18.87 11.72 9.62
N VAL A 286 -19.75 12.67 9.31
CA VAL A 286 -19.94 13.89 10.11
C VAL A 286 -20.42 13.53 11.52
N GLU A 287 -21.46 12.71 11.63
CA GLU A 287 -22.05 12.29 12.91
C GLU A 287 -21.08 11.50 13.79
N VAL A 288 -20.25 10.63 13.20
CA VAL A 288 -19.42 9.67 13.96
C VAL A 288 -17.98 10.13 14.12
N ASN A 289 -17.39 10.74 13.10
CA ASN A 289 -15.95 10.90 13.01
C ASN A 289 -15.48 12.36 13.03
N ILE A 290 -16.19 13.27 12.34
CA ILE A 290 -15.74 14.66 12.17
C ILE A 290 -16.29 15.55 13.29
N LEU A 291 -17.61 15.57 13.47
CA LEU A 291 -18.30 16.40 14.46
C LEU A 291 -19.19 15.55 15.40
N PRO A 292 -18.60 14.58 16.14
CA PRO A 292 -19.38 13.67 16.97
C PRO A 292 -20.02 14.36 18.16
N TYR A 293 -21.26 13.98 18.49
CA TYR A 293 -22.01 14.50 19.62
C TYR A 293 -21.22 14.45 20.95
N GLN A 294 -21.17 15.58 21.66
CA GLN A 294 -20.50 15.70 22.96
C GLN A 294 -21.54 15.67 24.10
N PRO A 295 -21.57 14.62 24.96
CA PRO A 295 -22.56 14.50 26.03
C PRO A 295 -22.50 15.61 27.09
N ASP A 296 -21.32 16.20 27.30
CA ASP A 296 -21.08 17.30 28.23
C ASP A 296 -21.33 18.69 27.60
N GLY A 297 -21.65 18.73 26.30
CA GLY A 297 -21.83 19.96 25.53
C GLY A 297 -20.54 20.74 25.29
N ALA A 298 -19.37 20.14 25.49
CA ALA A 298 -18.09 20.81 25.28
C ALA A 298 -17.89 21.16 23.79
N PRO A 299 -17.46 22.39 23.46
CA PRO A 299 -17.24 22.78 22.07
C PRO A 299 -16.04 22.06 21.44
N HIS A 300 -16.21 21.63 20.19
CA HIS A 300 -15.13 21.07 19.38
C HIS A 300 -14.01 22.09 19.10
N ALA A 301 -12.83 21.60 18.77
CA ALA A 301 -11.72 22.45 18.34
C ALA A 301 -12.08 23.28 17.11
N VAL A 302 -11.56 24.51 17.04
CA VAL A 302 -11.81 25.45 15.93
C VAL A 302 -11.50 24.83 14.57
N ARG A 303 -10.40 24.06 14.45
CA ARG A 303 -10.03 23.39 13.21
C ARG A 303 -11.07 22.36 12.76
N THR A 304 -11.62 21.57 13.69
CA THR A 304 -12.74 20.65 13.41
C THR A 304 -13.97 21.41 12.92
N LEU A 305 -14.27 22.58 13.51
CA LEU A 305 -15.40 23.39 13.07
C LEU A 305 -15.16 24.00 11.69
N CYS A 306 -13.93 24.36 11.35
CA CYS A 306 -13.58 24.79 9.99
C CYS A 306 -13.84 23.66 8.98
N ASP A 307 -13.32 22.46 9.23
CA ASP A 307 -13.50 21.27 8.38
C ASP A 307 -15.00 20.95 8.18
N ALA A 308 -15.78 20.93 9.27
CA ALA A 308 -17.22 20.67 9.19
C ALA A 308 -18.00 21.81 8.48
N THR A 309 -17.59 23.08 8.66
CA THR A 309 -18.18 24.22 7.94
C THR A 309 -17.90 24.16 6.44
N GLN A 310 -16.73 23.69 6.06
CA GLN A 310 -16.36 23.46 4.68
C GLN A 310 -17.24 22.38 4.02
N LEU A 311 -17.46 21.26 4.70
CA LEU A 311 -18.39 20.21 4.22
C LEU A 311 -19.82 20.74 4.13
N TYR A 312 -20.29 21.50 5.12
CA TYR A 312 -21.61 22.14 5.08
C TYR A 312 -21.80 22.96 3.80
N TRP A 313 -20.84 23.79 3.43
CA TRP A 313 -20.94 24.61 2.21
C TRP A 313 -20.90 23.77 0.94
N ARG A 314 -20.00 22.80 0.84
CA ARG A 314 -19.89 21.94 -0.34
C ARG A 314 -21.13 21.06 -0.53
N LEU A 315 -21.67 20.48 0.54
CA LEU A 315 -22.95 19.74 0.52
C LEU A 315 -24.11 20.66 0.10
N ARG A 316 -24.13 21.89 0.60
CA ARG A 316 -25.15 22.88 0.22
C ARG A 316 -25.06 23.26 -1.25
N PHE A 317 -23.86 23.46 -1.80
CA PHE A 317 -23.66 23.72 -3.23
C PHE A 317 -24.03 22.50 -4.08
N ALA A 318 -23.82 21.28 -3.57
CA ALA A 318 -24.29 20.03 -4.18
C ALA A 318 -25.81 19.80 -4.05
N GLY A 319 -26.55 20.71 -3.40
CA GLY A 319 -28.01 20.65 -3.26
C GLY A 319 -28.51 19.68 -2.18
N GLN A 320 -27.66 19.25 -1.25
CA GLN A 320 -28.05 18.38 -0.12
C GLN A 320 -28.72 19.18 1.01
N ASP A 321 -29.57 18.52 1.81
CA ASP A 321 -30.16 19.12 3.01
C ASP A 321 -29.10 19.26 4.10
N THR A 322 -28.80 20.49 4.45
CA THR A 322 -27.74 20.84 5.42
C THR A 322 -28.30 21.49 6.68
N THR A 323 -29.62 21.39 6.91
CA THR A 323 -30.31 22.08 8.01
C THR A 323 -29.78 21.64 9.37
N GLU A 324 -29.72 20.33 9.63
CA GLU A 324 -29.25 19.79 10.91
C GLU A 324 -27.77 20.12 11.17
N LEU A 325 -26.90 19.91 10.18
CA LEU A 325 -25.49 20.26 10.28
C LEU A 325 -25.29 21.76 10.52
N GLY A 326 -26.08 22.61 9.85
CA GLY A 326 -26.06 24.06 10.06
C GLY A 326 -26.43 24.45 11.50
N GLU A 327 -27.46 23.84 12.09
CA GLU A 327 -27.86 24.07 13.48
C GLU A 327 -26.78 23.62 14.47
N GLN A 328 -26.18 22.44 14.25
CA GLN A 328 -25.09 21.93 15.07
C GLN A 328 -23.85 22.84 15.00
N LEU A 329 -23.48 23.30 13.80
CA LEU A 329 -22.37 24.24 13.61
C LEU A 329 -22.67 25.58 14.26
N LEU A 330 -23.89 26.10 14.14
CA LEU A 330 -24.32 27.33 14.80
C LEU A 330 -24.15 27.22 16.32
N GLN A 331 -24.63 26.14 16.93
CA GLN A 331 -24.49 25.90 18.37
C GLN A 331 -23.01 25.85 18.79
N ASN A 332 -22.17 25.11 18.08
CA ASN A 332 -20.76 24.96 18.40
C ASN A 332 -19.96 26.26 18.20
N TRP A 333 -20.16 26.97 17.09
CA TRP A 333 -19.50 28.25 16.83
C TRP A 333 -19.92 29.35 17.80
N SER A 334 -21.16 29.31 18.30
CA SER A 334 -21.63 30.19 19.38
C SER A 334 -21.00 29.85 20.72
N ALA A 335 -20.70 28.58 21.00
CA ALA A 335 -20.05 28.16 22.26
C ALA A 335 -18.56 28.51 22.33
N VAL A 336 -17.84 28.51 21.20
CA VAL A 336 -16.42 28.88 21.11
C VAL A 336 -16.17 30.36 21.43
N LEU A 337 -17.09 31.26 21.03
CA LEU A 337 -17.05 32.68 21.35
C LEU A 337 -18.47 33.15 21.70
N PRO A 338 -18.89 33.07 22.98
CA PRO A 338 -20.21 33.49 23.39
C PRO A 338 -20.40 34.99 23.15
N THR A 339 -21.53 35.36 22.54
CA THR A 339 -21.86 36.73 22.11
C THR A 339 -22.19 37.69 23.25
N SER A 340 -22.30 37.20 24.49
CA SER A 340 -22.59 38.04 25.66
C SER A 340 -21.31 38.61 26.26
N ASP A 341 -21.13 39.92 26.10
CA ASP A 341 -20.25 40.76 26.92
C ASP A 341 -20.74 40.82 28.38
N SER A 342 -20.71 39.70 29.11
CA SER A 342 -20.75 39.75 30.56
C SER A 342 -19.34 40.01 31.06
N GLU A 343 -19.08 41.27 31.38
CA GLU A 343 -17.94 41.79 32.13
C GLU A 343 -17.71 41.02 33.44
N ALA A 344 -17.09 39.83 33.41
CA ALA A 344 -16.62 39.13 34.60
C ALA A 344 -15.71 37.94 34.25
N ASN A 345 -14.63 38.22 33.53
CA ASN A 345 -13.30 37.63 33.68
C ASN A 345 -12.52 37.99 32.41
N GLU A 346 -11.31 38.53 32.56
CA GLU A 346 -10.29 38.55 31.49
C GLU A 346 -9.81 37.12 31.18
N VAL A 347 -10.75 36.18 30.97
CA VAL A 347 -10.45 34.85 30.46
C VAL A 347 -10.13 35.04 28.98
N TRP A 348 -8.86 34.87 28.67
CA TRP A 348 -8.28 34.66 27.35
C TRP A 348 -9.32 34.38 26.26
N LYS A 349 -9.73 35.42 25.52
CA LYS A 349 -10.52 35.22 24.30
C LYS A 349 -9.57 34.68 23.24
N ALA A 350 -9.64 33.38 22.97
CA ALA A 350 -8.87 32.77 21.89
C ALA A 350 -9.12 33.56 20.59
N ARG A 351 -8.06 34.18 20.04
CA ARG A 351 -8.17 34.90 18.76
C ARG A 351 -8.34 33.86 17.66
N LEU A 352 -9.44 33.96 16.93
CA LEU A 352 -9.66 33.13 15.76
C LEU A 352 -8.78 33.64 14.61
N HIS A 353 -8.23 32.70 13.85
CA HIS A 353 -7.59 32.99 12.58
C HIS A 353 -8.56 33.69 11.61
N PRO A 354 -8.11 34.53 10.66
CA PRO A 354 -8.99 35.20 9.69
C PRO A 354 -9.90 34.23 8.93
N LEU A 355 -9.37 33.15 8.37
CA LEU A 355 -10.17 32.12 7.71
C LEU A 355 -11.23 31.49 8.64
N ALA A 356 -10.85 31.14 9.88
CA ALA A 356 -11.80 30.59 10.85
C ALA A 356 -12.90 31.60 11.22
N SER A 357 -12.57 32.90 11.25
CA SER A 357 -13.51 33.99 11.47
C SER A 357 -14.50 34.12 10.31
N VAL A 358 -14.03 33.98 9.06
CA VAL A 358 -14.88 33.94 7.86
C VAL A 358 -15.82 32.74 7.89
N LEU A 359 -15.30 31.53 8.13
CA LEU A 359 -16.11 30.32 8.18
C LEU A 359 -17.16 30.39 9.30
N ARG A 360 -16.78 30.88 10.49
CA ARG A 360 -17.72 31.16 11.57
C ARG A 360 -18.80 32.16 11.15
N TYR A 361 -18.41 33.29 10.54
CA TYR A 361 -19.36 34.30 10.09
C TYR A 361 -20.33 33.74 9.05
N SER A 362 -19.85 32.91 8.13
CA SER A 362 -20.67 32.26 7.10
C SER A 362 -21.81 31.44 7.71
N ILE A 363 -21.56 30.69 8.78
CA ILE A 363 -22.61 29.93 9.50
C ILE A 363 -23.57 30.88 10.21
N LEU A 364 -23.05 31.86 10.96
CA LEU A 364 -23.90 32.79 11.71
C LEU A 364 -24.82 33.63 10.82
N ALA A 365 -24.35 33.99 9.62
CA ALA A 365 -25.11 34.78 8.66
C ALA A 365 -26.10 33.93 7.85
N CYS A 366 -25.76 32.69 7.50
CA CYS A 366 -26.54 31.89 6.57
C CYS A 366 -27.45 30.85 7.23
N VAL A 367 -27.26 30.53 8.51
CA VAL A 367 -28.16 29.64 9.28
C VAL A 367 -29.23 30.48 9.99
N PRO A 368 -30.54 30.20 9.79
CA PRO A 368 -31.61 31.02 10.35
C PRO A 368 -31.59 31.08 11.89
N SER A 369 -31.23 32.22 12.46
CA SER A 369 -31.26 32.48 13.92
C SER A 369 -32.11 33.70 14.33
N GLY A 370 -32.67 34.43 13.35
CA GLY A 370 -33.61 35.54 13.56
C GLY A 370 -33.07 36.94 13.23
N ALA A 371 -31.74 37.15 13.21
CA ALA A 371 -31.12 38.40 12.77
C ALA A 371 -29.73 38.15 12.16
N THR A 372 -29.39 38.88 11.10
CA THR A 372 -28.04 38.84 10.50
C THR A 372 -27.03 39.43 11.51
N PRO A 373 -25.98 38.69 11.88
CA PRO A 373 -24.95 39.19 12.80
C PRO A 373 -24.15 40.33 12.14
N PRO A 374 -23.67 41.32 12.92
CA PRO A 374 -22.77 42.34 12.38
C PRO A 374 -21.41 41.71 12.03
N ILE A 375 -20.79 42.19 10.94
CA ILE A 375 -19.39 41.87 10.62
C ILE A 375 -18.51 42.52 11.68
N VAL A 376 -17.82 41.69 12.48
CA VAL A 376 -16.85 42.17 13.47
C VAL A 376 -15.51 42.41 12.76
N PRO A 377 -14.93 43.63 12.83
CA PRO A 377 -13.65 43.91 12.20
C PRO A 377 -12.53 42.98 12.69
N LEU A 378 -11.69 42.54 11.77
CA LEU A 378 -10.52 41.75 12.11
C LEU A 378 -9.46 42.64 12.76
N THR A 379 -8.76 42.12 13.77
CA THR A 379 -7.60 42.78 14.37
C THR A 379 -6.33 42.13 13.83
N ALA A 380 -5.63 42.80 12.91
CA ALA A 380 -4.36 42.32 12.40
C ALA A 380 -3.29 42.21 13.49
N GLU A 381 -2.32 41.32 13.28
CA GLU A 381 -1.15 41.21 14.16
C GLU A 381 -0.28 42.47 14.07
N PRO A 382 0.28 42.93 15.21
CA PRO A 382 1.26 44.00 15.16
C PRO A 382 2.54 43.52 14.46
N ALA A 383 3.27 44.47 13.85
CA ALA A 383 4.60 44.19 13.34
C ALA A 383 5.53 43.71 14.45
N VAL A 384 6.43 42.77 14.11
CA VAL A 384 7.40 42.21 15.05
C VAL A 384 8.41 43.29 15.43
N ASP A 385 8.50 43.59 16.72
CA ASP A 385 9.50 44.51 17.29
C ASP A 385 10.81 43.74 17.54
N THR A 386 11.69 43.77 16.54
CA THR A 386 12.97 43.04 16.57
C THR A 386 13.94 43.59 17.62
N ASP A 387 13.91 44.90 17.92
CA ASP A 387 14.77 45.51 18.93
C ASP A 387 14.36 45.06 20.33
N ARG A 388 13.05 45.01 20.60
CA ARG A 388 12.50 44.46 21.85
C ARG A 388 12.82 42.98 22.00
N LEU A 389 12.71 42.19 20.92
CA LEU A 389 13.06 40.77 20.94
C LEU A 389 14.56 40.57 21.18
N GLU A 390 15.44 41.32 20.52
CA GLU A 390 16.89 41.24 20.74
C GLU A 390 17.26 41.56 22.20
N ALA A 391 16.64 42.60 22.77
CA ALA A 391 16.83 42.96 24.18
C ALA A 391 16.35 41.87 25.16
N GLN A 392 15.30 41.12 24.80
CA GLN A 392 14.76 40.03 25.61
C GLN A 392 15.56 38.72 25.47
N LEU A 393 15.97 38.39 24.25
CA LEU A 393 16.65 37.13 23.92
C LEU A 393 18.16 37.20 24.19
N GLY A 394 18.74 38.40 24.14
CA GLY A 394 20.20 38.60 24.21
C GLY A 394 20.96 38.17 22.95
N ILE A 395 20.22 37.91 21.86
CA ILE A 395 20.72 37.51 20.54
C ILE A 395 19.85 38.17 19.46
N THR A 396 20.45 38.46 18.30
CA THR A 396 19.74 39.10 17.19
C THR A 396 18.68 38.15 16.61
N PRO A 397 17.39 38.53 16.58
CA PRO A 397 16.32 37.69 16.07
C PRO A 397 16.32 37.62 14.53
N PHE A 398 15.83 36.51 13.98
CA PHE A 398 15.71 36.30 12.54
C PHE A 398 14.25 36.16 12.12
N GLN A 399 13.77 37.08 11.29
CA GLN A 399 12.42 37.08 10.76
C GLN A 399 12.44 36.83 9.25
N PHE A 400 11.72 35.80 8.79
CA PHE A 400 11.58 35.47 7.37
C PHE A 400 10.17 35.73 6.81
N SER A 401 9.17 35.89 7.69
CA SER A 401 7.77 36.14 7.35
C SER A 401 7.31 37.45 7.97
N TYR A 402 6.52 38.22 7.23
CA TYR A 402 6.09 39.56 7.61
C TYR A 402 4.57 39.67 7.48
N PRO A 403 3.92 40.42 8.39
CA PRO A 403 2.49 40.64 8.27
C PRO A 403 2.16 41.35 6.94
N PRO A 404 0.93 41.15 6.41
CA PRO A 404 0.48 41.82 5.20
C PRO A 404 0.56 43.34 5.28
N ILE A 405 0.46 44.00 4.12
CA ILE A 405 0.33 45.47 4.08
C ILE A 405 -0.90 45.88 4.88
N LEU A 406 -0.75 46.88 5.75
CA LEU A 406 -1.79 47.37 6.64
C LEU A 406 -3.09 47.66 5.88
N GLY A 407 -4.19 47.02 6.29
CA GLY A 407 -5.53 47.22 5.72
C GLY A 407 -5.93 46.24 4.62
N GLU A 408 -4.99 45.57 3.94
CA GLU A 408 -5.35 44.63 2.85
C GLU A 408 -6.04 43.38 3.39
N LEU A 409 -5.58 42.85 4.53
CA LEU A 409 -6.19 41.68 5.17
C LEU A 409 -7.62 41.99 5.61
N GLU A 410 -7.82 43.14 6.23
CA GLU A 410 -9.13 43.60 6.71
C GLU A 410 -10.11 43.81 5.55
N GLU A 411 -9.66 44.37 4.43
CA GLU A 411 -10.47 44.57 3.23
C GLU A 411 -10.91 43.25 2.59
N VAL A 412 -10.00 42.27 2.48
CA VAL A 412 -10.33 40.93 1.95
C VAL A 412 -11.30 40.22 2.89
N TYR A 413 -11.03 40.24 4.20
CA TYR A 413 -11.92 39.65 5.21
C TYR A 413 -13.33 40.25 5.16
N GLU A 414 -13.43 41.57 5.13
CA GLU A 414 -14.72 42.26 5.09
C GLU A 414 -15.47 41.94 3.79
N SER A 415 -14.78 41.96 2.64
CA SER A 415 -15.34 41.65 1.33
C SER A 415 -15.91 40.22 1.28
N VAL A 416 -15.20 39.23 1.82
CA VAL A 416 -15.69 37.83 1.86
C VAL A 416 -16.87 37.69 2.82
N CYS A 417 -16.85 38.34 3.99
CA CYS A 417 -18.01 38.35 4.90
C CYS A 417 -19.24 39.02 4.27
N GLN A 418 -19.06 40.15 3.58
CA GLN A 418 -20.13 40.81 2.82
C GLN A 418 -20.69 39.90 1.72
N GLY A 419 -19.84 39.11 1.06
CA GLY A 419 -20.25 38.09 0.10
C GLY A 419 -21.19 37.04 0.70
N PHE A 420 -20.82 36.42 1.81
CA PHE A 420 -21.67 35.46 2.53
C PHE A 420 -22.98 36.08 3.03
N GLN A 421 -22.92 37.31 3.55
CA GLN A 421 -24.12 38.03 3.99
C GLN A 421 -25.08 38.30 2.82
N ALA A 422 -24.56 38.83 1.71
CA ALA A 422 -25.36 39.09 0.52
C ALA A 422 -25.96 37.79 -0.05
N TYR A 423 -25.22 36.68 -0.03
CA TYR A 423 -25.74 35.36 -0.38
C TYR A 423 -26.90 34.94 0.53
N ALA A 424 -26.78 35.09 1.85
CA ALA A 424 -27.83 34.77 2.82
C ALA A 424 -29.12 35.58 2.57
N GLU A 425 -28.95 36.85 2.18
CA GLU A 425 -30.04 37.78 1.85
C GLU A 425 -30.56 37.62 0.41
N THR A 426 -30.12 36.60 -0.34
CA THR A 426 -30.46 36.35 -1.75
C THR A 426 -30.06 37.46 -2.74
N ARG A 427 -29.10 38.31 -2.34
CA ARG A 427 -28.51 39.39 -3.16
C ARG A 427 -27.28 38.88 -3.91
N PHE A 428 -27.48 37.92 -4.83
CA PHE A 428 -26.38 37.21 -5.51
C PHE A 428 -25.46 38.11 -6.35
N LYS A 429 -26.01 39.19 -6.93
CA LYS A 429 -25.22 40.17 -7.67
C LYS A 429 -24.24 40.91 -6.74
N ASP A 430 -24.74 41.40 -5.60
CA ASP A 430 -23.93 42.12 -4.61
C ASP A 430 -22.87 41.19 -4.01
N ALA A 431 -23.19 39.90 -3.82
CA ALA A 431 -22.23 38.88 -3.41
C ALA A 431 -21.11 38.70 -4.46
N THR A 432 -21.46 38.62 -5.75
CA THR A 432 -20.50 38.50 -6.85
C THR A 432 -19.58 39.72 -6.93
N GLU A 433 -20.12 40.93 -6.79
CA GLU A 433 -19.37 42.19 -6.82
C GLU A 433 -18.41 42.33 -5.62
N ALA A 434 -18.78 41.81 -4.45
CA ALA A 434 -17.92 41.78 -3.27
C ALA A 434 -16.81 40.72 -3.36
N LEU A 435 -17.10 39.53 -3.88
CA LEU A 435 -16.19 38.39 -3.88
C LEU A 435 -15.15 38.44 -5.01
N LEU A 436 -15.54 38.90 -6.20
CA LEU A 436 -14.67 38.87 -7.39
C LEU A 436 -13.34 39.65 -7.19
N PRO A 437 -13.31 40.86 -6.60
CA PRO A 437 -12.06 41.59 -6.33
C PRO A 437 -11.18 40.92 -5.27
N ALA A 438 -11.77 40.20 -4.32
CA ALA A 438 -11.07 39.54 -3.22
C ALA A 438 -10.41 38.21 -3.64
N ARG A 439 -10.92 37.56 -4.71
CA ARG A 439 -10.50 36.23 -5.17
C ARG A 439 -8.98 36.07 -5.28
N GLY A 440 -8.29 37.00 -5.93
CA GLY A 440 -6.83 36.91 -6.15
C GLY A 440 -5.98 37.12 -4.89
N LYS A 441 -6.61 37.44 -3.75
CA LYS A 441 -5.95 37.73 -2.47
C LYS A 441 -6.44 36.84 -1.33
N LEU A 442 -7.19 35.77 -1.60
CA LEU A 442 -7.73 34.89 -0.56
C LEU A 442 -6.66 34.26 0.32
N GLY A 443 -5.44 34.06 -0.21
CA GLY A 443 -4.28 33.60 0.57
C GLY A 443 -3.91 34.48 1.76
N LEU A 444 -4.33 35.76 1.80
CA LEU A 444 -4.13 36.63 2.97
C LEU A 444 -4.94 36.16 4.18
N LEU A 445 -6.07 35.47 3.96
CA LEU A 445 -6.87 34.89 5.05
C LEU A 445 -6.20 33.66 5.68
N GLY A 446 -5.10 33.18 5.08
CA GLY A 446 -4.35 31.97 5.37
C GLY A 446 -5.14 30.68 5.15
N GLY A 447 -4.61 29.55 5.65
CA GLY A 447 -5.12 28.22 5.30
C GLY A 447 -4.83 27.81 3.84
N THR A 448 -5.17 26.58 3.51
CA THR A 448 -4.92 25.86 2.24
C THR A 448 -5.78 26.36 1.08
N ASP A 449 -5.38 26.02 -0.14
CA ASP A 449 -6.20 26.28 -1.33
C ASP A 449 -7.57 25.58 -1.22
N VAL A 450 -7.61 24.41 -0.57
CA VAL A 450 -8.85 23.68 -0.23
C VAL A 450 -9.74 24.50 0.70
N ASP A 451 -9.15 25.17 1.69
CA ASP A 451 -9.90 26.03 2.61
C ASP A 451 -10.50 27.25 1.90
N GLN A 452 -9.77 27.80 0.94
CA GLN A 452 -10.17 28.99 0.17
C GLN A 452 -11.18 28.68 -0.93
N ASP A 453 -11.19 27.45 -1.44
CA ASP A 453 -12.03 26.99 -2.54
C ASP A 453 -13.54 27.14 -2.25
N VAL A 454 -13.97 27.11 -0.99
CA VAL A 454 -15.38 27.41 -0.63
C VAL A 454 -15.80 28.80 -1.09
N VAL A 455 -14.91 29.79 -1.00
CA VAL A 455 -15.18 31.17 -1.42
C VAL A 455 -15.25 31.27 -2.94
N GLU A 456 -14.41 30.51 -3.65
CA GLU A 456 -14.47 30.42 -5.12
C GLU A 456 -15.75 29.74 -5.61
N GLN A 457 -16.15 28.63 -4.98
CA GLN A 457 -17.42 27.96 -5.28
C GLN A 457 -18.62 28.87 -5.01
N LEU A 458 -18.59 29.64 -3.92
CA LEU A 458 -19.64 30.64 -3.63
C LEU A 458 -19.72 31.70 -4.73
N LEU A 459 -18.58 32.19 -5.23
CA LEU A 459 -18.55 33.17 -6.33
C LEU A 459 -19.15 32.58 -7.62
N ILE A 460 -18.82 31.32 -7.95
CA ILE A 460 -19.39 30.62 -9.11
C ILE A 460 -20.91 30.49 -8.96
N GLU A 461 -21.38 30.01 -7.80
CA GLU A 461 -22.79 29.86 -7.47
C GLU A 461 -23.55 31.19 -7.56
N CYS A 462 -22.99 32.27 -6.99
CA CYS A 462 -23.59 33.60 -7.05
C CYS A 462 -23.67 34.14 -8.49
N SER A 463 -22.59 34.00 -9.26
CA SER A 463 -22.54 34.46 -10.66
C SER A 463 -23.57 33.73 -11.54
N SER A 464 -23.76 32.43 -11.30
CA SER A 464 -24.82 31.64 -11.94
C SER A 464 -26.21 32.13 -11.54
N LYS A 465 -26.47 32.33 -10.23
CA LYS A 465 -27.77 32.76 -9.70
C LYS A 465 -28.16 34.20 -10.03
N CYS A 466 -27.20 35.06 -10.37
CA CYS A 466 -27.48 36.41 -10.87
C CYS A 466 -27.46 36.52 -12.41
N ASP A 467 -27.53 35.39 -13.12
CA ASP A 467 -27.53 35.29 -14.59
C ASP A 467 -26.26 35.84 -15.29
N ASP A 468 -25.14 36.01 -14.59
CA ASP A 468 -23.83 36.30 -15.23
C ASP A 468 -23.15 35.00 -15.68
N LEU A 469 -23.81 34.31 -16.63
CA LEU A 469 -23.36 33.04 -17.17
C LEU A 469 -22.00 33.14 -17.89
N ARG A 470 -21.59 34.36 -18.27
CA ARG A 470 -20.26 34.58 -18.87
C ARG A 470 -19.19 34.45 -17.82
N LEU A 471 -19.33 35.13 -16.68
CA LEU A 471 -18.39 35.01 -15.57
C LEU A 471 -18.35 33.58 -15.03
N ALA A 472 -19.52 32.97 -14.81
CA ALA A 472 -19.62 31.58 -14.34
C ALA A 472 -18.86 30.61 -15.25
N LYS A 473 -19.04 30.73 -16.58
CA LYS A 473 -18.31 29.90 -17.56
C LYS A 473 -16.81 30.14 -17.56
N LEU A 474 -16.35 31.39 -17.44
CA LEU A 474 -14.92 31.69 -17.37
C LEU A 474 -14.29 31.04 -16.14
N LEU A 475 -14.93 31.18 -14.97
CA LEU A 475 -14.46 30.57 -13.72
C LEU A 475 -14.48 29.03 -13.78
N LEU A 476 -15.51 28.42 -14.40
CA LEU A 476 -15.57 26.97 -14.60
C LEU A 476 -14.51 26.48 -15.60
N SER A 477 -14.27 27.21 -16.70
CA SER A 477 -13.23 26.86 -17.66
C SER A 477 -11.83 26.95 -17.07
N GLU A 478 -11.56 27.91 -16.17
CA GLU A 478 -10.31 27.95 -15.39
C GLU A 478 -10.11 26.68 -14.55
N ARG A 479 -11.20 26.06 -14.09
CA ARG A 479 -11.18 24.81 -13.33
C ARG A 479 -11.07 23.55 -14.21
N GLU A 480 -11.63 23.56 -15.42
CA GLU A 480 -11.55 22.44 -16.38
C GLU A 480 -10.21 22.34 -17.12
N SER A 481 -9.47 23.45 -17.27
CA SER A 481 -8.17 23.45 -17.95
C SER A 481 -7.04 22.92 -17.05
N SER A 482 -7.05 21.62 -16.77
CA SER A 482 -6.05 20.92 -15.95
C SER A 482 -5.02 20.13 -16.76
N LEU A 483 -4.82 20.45 -18.05
CA LEU A 483 -3.58 20.08 -18.75
C LEU A 483 -2.68 21.29 -18.73
N GLN A 484 -1.81 21.37 -17.71
CA GLN A 484 -0.78 22.38 -17.75
C GLN A 484 0.17 22.06 -18.91
N LEU A 485 0.67 23.10 -19.58
CA LEU A 485 1.68 22.94 -20.63
C LEU A 485 2.87 22.10 -20.13
N GLU A 486 3.15 22.15 -18.83
CA GLU A 486 4.17 21.35 -18.15
C GLU A 486 3.85 19.85 -18.14
N ASP A 487 2.58 19.46 -18.00
CA ASP A 487 2.14 18.05 -18.04
C ASP A 487 2.26 17.47 -19.44
N VAL A 488 1.93 18.26 -20.46
CA VAL A 488 2.09 17.88 -21.88
C VAL A 488 3.57 17.74 -22.23
N ILE A 489 4.41 18.69 -21.78
CA ILE A 489 5.85 18.62 -21.98
C ILE A 489 6.45 17.44 -21.21
N TYR A 490 5.97 17.14 -20.01
CA TYR A 490 6.41 16.00 -19.20
C TYR A 490 6.04 14.66 -19.86
N ALA A 491 4.79 14.52 -20.31
CA ALA A 491 4.30 13.34 -21.01
C ALA A 491 5.10 13.08 -22.30
N ILE A 492 5.37 14.12 -23.09
CA ILE A 492 6.20 14.01 -24.30
C ILE A 492 7.65 13.66 -23.92
N LYS A 493 8.23 14.33 -22.92
CA LYS A 493 9.61 14.07 -22.47
C LYS A 493 9.82 12.63 -21.99
N ASN A 494 8.83 12.05 -21.33
CA ASN A 494 8.92 10.70 -20.78
C ASN A 494 8.62 9.61 -21.81
N ASN A 495 7.89 9.94 -22.88
CA ASN A 495 7.61 9.02 -23.99
C ASN A 495 8.60 9.14 -25.16
N ILE A 496 9.60 10.04 -25.07
CA ILE A 496 10.73 10.03 -26.01
C ILE A 496 11.62 8.82 -25.72
N ASP A 497 11.61 7.86 -26.64
CA ASP A 497 12.46 6.67 -26.61
C ASP A 497 13.93 7.03 -26.82
N ARG A 498 14.65 7.20 -25.70
CA ARG A 498 16.08 7.56 -25.68
C ARG A 498 16.98 6.50 -26.30
N SER A 499 16.51 5.26 -26.42
CA SER A 499 17.32 4.16 -27.01
C SER A 499 17.46 4.28 -28.53
N LYS A 500 16.51 4.97 -29.18
CA LYS A 500 16.52 5.27 -30.62
C LYS A 500 17.25 6.57 -30.96
N MET A 501 17.63 7.35 -29.96
CA MET A 501 18.33 8.62 -30.17
C MET A 501 19.82 8.39 -30.44
N THR A 502 20.30 8.88 -31.58
CA THR A 502 21.72 8.83 -31.96
C THR A 502 22.48 10.11 -31.62
N SER A 503 21.78 11.14 -31.12
CA SER A 503 22.28 12.49 -30.85
C SER A 503 21.73 13.01 -29.52
N SER A 504 22.42 13.98 -28.91
CA SER A 504 21.98 14.69 -27.70
C SER A 504 20.91 15.77 -27.97
N VAL A 505 20.42 15.88 -29.21
CA VAL A 505 19.36 16.81 -29.62
C VAL A 505 18.10 16.03 -29.95
N VAL A 506 16.97 16.40 -29.34
CA VAL A 506 15.65 15.83 -29.64
C VAL A 506 15.23 16.28 -31.05
N THR A 507 14.98 15.31 -31.93
CA THR A 507 14.53 15.56 -33.31
C THR A 507 13.02 15.65 -33.39
N LEU A 508 12.50 16.30 -34.44
CA LEU A 508 11.06 16.40 -34.69
C LEU A 508 10.41 15.01 -34.80
N GLU A 509 11.07 14.06 -35.48
CA GLU A 509 10.58 12.68 -35.61
C GLU A 509 10.45 11.96 -34.26
N ALA A 510 11.34 12.21 -33.30
CA ALA A 510 11.24 11.62 -31.96
C ALA A 510 10.08 12.22 -31.15
N LEU A 511 9.79 13.50 -31.36
CA LEU A 511 8.64 14.20 -30.80
C LEU A 511 7.33 13.70 -31.38
N GLU A 512 7.25 13.56 -32.71
CA GLU A 512 6.09 13.03 -33.42
C GLU A 512 5.81 11.58 -33.03
N SER A 513 6.84 10.73 -32.92
CA SER A 513 6.67 9.35 -32.45
C SER A 513 6.18 9.26 -31.00
N ALA A 514 6.68 10.11 -30.10
CA ALA A 514 6.21 10.15 -28.71
C ALA A 514 4.75 10.64 -28.64
N LEU A 515 4.38 11.61 -29.48
CA LEU A 515 3.03 12.14 -29.58
C LEU A 515 2.06 11.13 -30.20
N ASP A 516 2.45 10.42 -31.26
CA ASP A 516 1.64 9.37 -31.88
C ASP A 516 1.38 8.21 -30.91
N THR A 517 2.37 7.87 -30.07
CA THR A 517 2.20 6.87 -29.01
C THR A 517 1.16 7.34 -27.98
N LEU A 518 1.27 8.60 -27.54
CA LEU A 518 0.31 9.21 -26.61
C LEU A 518 -1.11 9.28 -27.22
N LEU A 519 -1.22 9.57 -28.52
CA LEU A 519 -2.49 9.63 -29.22
C LEU A 519 -3.07 8.24 -29.48
N ALA A 520 -2.24 7.23 -29.74
CA ALA A 520 -2.67 5.83 -29.87
C ALA A 520 -3.22 5.29 -28.54
N VAL A 521 -2.57 5.60 -27.40
CA VAL A 521 -3.07 5.27 -26.05
C VAL A 521 -4.44 5.91 -25.77
N SER A 522 -4.77 7.04 -26.39
CA SER A 522 -6.08 7.68 -26.25
C SER A 522 -7.17 7.13 -27.18
N ALA A 523 -6.80 6.41 -28.25
CA ALA A 523 -7.71 5.99 -29.31
C ALA A 523 -8.23 4.55 -29.19
N GLU A 524 -7.60 3.70 -28.37
CA GLU A 524 -7.96 2.29 -28.15
C GLU A 524 -8.36 2.02 -26.69
N ASN A 525 -9.38 2.73 -26.19
CA ASN A 525 -9.89 2.57 -24.83
C ASN A 525 -11.01 1.51 -24.72
N ASP A 526 -10.75 0.28 -25.18
CA ASP A 526 -11.49 -0.91 -24.73
C ASP A 526 -10.51 -1.80 -23.97
N TYR A 527 -10.34 -1.53 -22.68
CA TYR A 527 -9.56 -2.42 -21.81
C TYR A 527 -10.25 -3.79 -21.74
N GLU A 528 -9.57 -4.84 -22.23
CA GLU A 528 -10.07 -6.21 -22.12
C GLU A 528 -10.03 -6.68 -20.66
N GLN A 529 -11.20 -6.98 -20.09
CA GLN A 529 -11.40 -7.50 -18.73
C GLN A 529 -10.54 -8.73 -18.40
N ILE A 530 -10.40 -9.66 -19.36
CA ILE A 530 -9.64 -10.91 -19.21
C ILE A 530 -8.60 -10.99 -20.33
N GLN A 531 -7.32 -10.99 -19.95
CA GLN A 531 -6.19 -11.14 -20.87
C GLN A 531 -5.51 -12.49 -20.63
N VAL A 532 -5.08 -13.16 -21.71
CA VAL A 532 -4.46 -14.49 -21.64
C VAL A 532 -3.06 -14.43 -22.25
N PHE A 533 -2.07 -14.84 -21.46
CA PHE A 533 -0.66 -14.78 -21.85
C PHE A 533 -0.08 -16.19 -21.96
N GLY A 534 0.36 -16.52 -23.18
CA GLY A 534 1.09 -17.73 -23.47
C GLY A 534 2.56 -17.65 -23.02
N ALA A 535 3.10 -18.75 -22.53
CA ALA A 535 4.46 -18.85 -22.03
C ALA A 535 5.53 -18.51 -23.08
N PHE A 536 5.27 -18.76 -24.36
CA PHE A 536 6.19 -18.42 -25.45
C PHE A 536 6.16 -16.93 -25.83
N ASP A 537 5.07 -16.24 -25.54
CA ASP A 537 4.84 -14.85 -25.94
C ASP A 537 5.22 -13.86 -24.84
N THR A 538 5.21 -14.31 -23.58
CA THR A 538 5.63 -13.47 -22.44
C THR A 538 7.06 -12.92 -22.61
N PRO A 539 7.29 -11.62 -22.35
CA PRO A 539 8.62 -11.02 -22.42
C PRO A 539 9.50 -11.51 -21.27
N ARG A 540 10.82 -11.36 -21.42
CA ARG A 540 11.78 -11.77 -20.40
C ARG A 540 12.18 -10.58 -19.54
N LEU A 541 11.98 -10.72 -18.22
CA LEU A 541 12.56 -9.82 -17.23
C LEU A 541 14.05 -10.10 -17.08
N HIS A 542 14.86 -9.05 -17.25
CA HIS A 542 16.30 -9.10 -17.10
C HIS A 542 16.74 -8.20 -15.95
N PHE A 543 17.39 -8.79 -14.94
CA PHE A 543 17.99 -8.02 -13.84
C PHE A 543 19.35 -7.47 -14.26
N ASN A 544 19.54 -6.16 -14.11
CA ASN A 544 20.81 -5.49 -14.37
C ASN A 544 21.56 -5.26 -13.04
N PRO A 545 22.68 -5.97 -12.80
CA PRO A 545 23.39 -5.88 -11.53
C PRO A 545 24.13 -4.55 -11.32
N HIS A 546 24.31 -3.73 -12.37
CA HIS A 546 25.05 -2.47 -12.26
C HIS A 546 24.22 -1.34 -11.64
N ASN A 547 22.93 -1.30 -11.95
CA ASN A 547 21.99 -0.31 -11.45
C ASN A 547 20.94 -0.91 -10.51
N ASN A 548 20.99 -2.22 -10.26
CA ASN A 548 20.05 -2.96 -9.40
C ASN A 548 18.58 -2.78 -9.85
N SER A 549 18.34 -2.71 -11.15
CA SER A 549 16.99 -2.57 -11.72
C SER A 549 16.64 -3.71 -12.67
N TYR A 550 15.34 -3.91 -12.87
CA TYR A 550 14.83 -4.82 -13.90
C TYR A 550 14.58 -4.05 -15.20
N GLU A 551 14.68 -4.75 -16.32
CA GLU A 551 14.36 -4.27 -17.66
C GLU A 551 13.60 -5.37 -18.41
N LEU A 552 12.58 -5.00 -19.19
CA LEU A 552 11.99 -5.92 -20.17
C LEU A 552 12.86 -5.95 -21.42
N ARG A 553 13.16 -7.15 -21.91
CA ARG A 553 13.84 -7.33 -23.19
C ARG A 553 13.01 -8.20 -24.11
N ALA A 554 12.69 -7.64 -25.28
CA ALA A 554 12.19 -8.41 -26.41
C ALA A 554 13.33 -9.28 -26.95
N ASP A 555 13.42 -10.51 -26.45
CA ASP A 555 14.47 -11.44 -26.85
C ASP A 555 14.05 -12.15 -28.14
N ALA A 556 14.25 -11.47 -29.27
CA ALA A 556 13.89 -11.96 -30.61
C ALA A 556 14.67 -13.22 -31.02
N HIS A 557 15.58 -13.73 -30.18
CA HIS A 557 16.50 -14.82 -30.50
C HIS A 557 16.23 -16.09 -29.67
N ARG A 558 15.16 -16.13 -28.86
CA ARG A 558 14.75 -17.32 -28.09
C ARG A 558 14.49 -18.50 -29.03
N ARG A 559 15.03 -19.68 -28.70
CA ARG A 559 14.89 -20.90 -29.50
C ARG A 559 14.51 -22.08 -28.62
N LEU A 560 13.68 -22.97 -29.15
CA LEU A 560 13.38 -24.26 -28.50
C LEU A 560 14.65 -25.12 -28.37
N HIS A 561 15.54 -25.06 -29.38
CA HIS A 561 16.83 -25.74 -29.39
C HIS A 561 17.96 -24.77 -29.04
N ALA A 562 17.98 -24.35 -27.78
CA ALA A 562 18.96 -23.42 -27.25
C ALA A 562 20.37 -24.04 -27.11
N GLY A 563 21.40 -23.19 -27.07
CA GLY A 563 22.78 -23.61 -26.88
C GLY A 563 23.10 -24.05 -25.43
N PRO A 564 24.23 -24.72 -25.18
CA PRO A 564 24.66 -25.11 -23.82
C PRO A 564 24.72 -23.95 -22.82
N GLU A 565 24.99 -22.74 -23.29
CA GLU A 565 25.04 -21.52 -22.49
C GLU A 565 23.69 -21.22 -21.83
N SER A 566 22.58 -21.44 -22.54
CA SER A 566 21.23 -21.23 -22.01
C SER A 566 20.92 -22.18 -20.85
N ARG A 567 21.42 -23.42 -20.88
CA ARG A 567 21.27 -24.36 -19.76
C ARG A 567 21.98 -23.87 -18.50
N ILE A 568 23.18 -23.32 -18.65
CA ILE A 568 23.94 -22.76 -17.52
C ILE A 568 23.21 -21.52 -17.00
N GLN A 569 22.79 -20.65 -17.92
CA GLN A 569 22.09 -19.41 -17.58
C GLN A 569 20.77 -19.67 -16.85
N LEU A 570 20.03 -20.73 -17.21
CA LEU A 570 18.82 -21.17 -16.52
C LEU A 570 19.06 -21.36 -15.02
N LEU A 571 20.03 -22.21 -14.64
CA LEU A 571 20.32 -22.50 -13.23
C LEU A 571 20.85 -21.26 -12.50
N ARG A 572 21.70 -20.47 -13.16
CA ARG A 572 22.20 -19.20 -12.62
C ARG A 572 21.07 -18.21 -12.36
N SER A 573 20.11 -18.08 -13.28
CA SER A 573 18.97 -17.18 -13.17
C SER A 573 18.03 -17.60 -12.04
N ARG A 574 17.76 -18.90 -11.85
CA ARG A 574 16.99 -19.41 -10.71
C ARG A 574 17.64 -19.08 -9.37
N PHE A 575 18.93 -19.38 -9.23
CA PHE A 575 19.67 -19.06 -8.01
C PHE A 575 19.71 -17.54 -7.76
N MET A 576 20.01 -16.75 -8.79
CA MET A 576 20.07 -15.28 -8.68
C MET A 576 18.74 -14.67 -8.26
N SER A 577 17.62 -15.14 -8.81
CA SER A 577 16.29 -14.63 -8.46
C SER A 577 16.00 -14.81 -6.97
N VAL A 578 16.29 -15.99 -6.42
CA VAL A 578 16.09 -16.30 -5.01
C VAL A 578 17.13 -15.60 -4.11
N ASP A 579 18.40 -15.55 -4.52
CA ASP A 579 19.47 -14.85 -3.79
C ASP A 579 19.20 -13.34 -3.66
N LEU A 580 18.76 -12.68 -4.74
CA LEU A 580 18.36 -11.28 -4.70
C LEU A 580 17.16 -11.06 -3.78
N ARG A 581 16.20 -11.98 -3.77
CA ARG A 581 15.04 -11.95 -2.86
C ARG A 581 15.46 -12.05 -1.40
N VAL A 582 16.37 -12.98 -1.08
CA VAL A 582 16.89 -13.14 0.30
C VAL A 582 17.63 -11.90 0.76
N LYS A 583 18.49 -11.32 -0.09
CA LYS A 583 19.24 -10.10 0.24
C LYS A 583 18.36 -8.87 0.47
N ARG A 584 17.15 -8.85 -0.09
CA ARG A 584 16.12 -7.82 0.16
C ARG A 584 15.35 -8.07 1.46
N ASN A 585 15.33 -9.30 1.97
CA ASN A 585 14.63 -9.64 3.20
C ASN A 585 15.30 -9.01 4.42
N ARG A 586 14.50 -8.41 5.31
CA ARG A 586 14.96 -7.68 6.50
C ARG A 586 15.88 -8.49 7.43
N LEU A 587 15.74 -9.81 7.47
CA LEU A 587 16.59 -10.68 8.32
C LEU A 587 18.01 -10.85 7.78
N PHE A 588 18.21 -10.72 6.46
CA PHE A 588 19.49 -10.98 5.79
C PHE A 588 20.09 -9.73 5.12
N ALA A 589 19.34 -8.64 5.04
CA ALA A 589 19.82 -7.35 4.59
C ALA A 589 20.75 -6.74 5.66
N PRO A 590 21.98 -6.31 5.30
CA PRO A 590 22.90 -5.70 6.26
C PRO A 590 22.23 -4.50 6.92
N PRO A 591 22.24 -4.41 8.27
CA PRO A 591 21.61 -3.31 8.97
C PRO A 591 22.32 -2.02 8.54
N SER A 592 21.54 -1.03 8.11
CA SER A 592 22.06 0.33 7.97
C SER A 592 22.64 0.76 9.32
N ALA A 593 23.72 1.54 9.32
CA ALA A 593 24.42 1.97 10.53
C ALA A 593 23.49 2.65 11.58
N ALA A 594 22.29 3.07 11.18
CA ALA A 594 21.22 3.61 12.03
C ALA A 594 20.47 2.58 12.91
N VAL A 595 20.47 1.29 12.57
CA VAL A 595 19.51 0.28 13.11
C VAL A 595 20.20 -0.91 13.79
N ALA A 596 21.51 -0.84 14.03
CA ALA A 596 22.33 -1.98 14.45
C ALA A 596 21.93 -2.65 15.79
N ASN A 597 21.06 -2.03 16.59
CA ASN A 597 20.71 -2.51 17.93
C ASN A 597 19.28 -3.10 18.07
N THR A 598 18.47 -3.15 17.00
CA THR A 598 17.04 -3.52 17.11
C THR A 598 16.59 -4.70 16.25
N THR A 599 17.40 -5.21 15.31
CA THR A 599 17.07 -6.39 14.49
C THR A 599 18.11 -7.50 14.61
N GLU A 600 17.65 -8.75 14.76
CA GLU A 600 18.52 -9.93 14.65
C GLU A 600 18.98 -10.09 13.19
N TYR A 601 20.08 -9.42 12.83
CA TYR A 601 20.70 -9.57 11.52
C TYR A 601 21.39 -10.93 11.39
N MET A 602 21.06 -11.67 10.34
CA MET A 602 21.66 -12.96 10.01
C MET A 602 22.63 -12.79 8.84
N GLU A 603 23.93 -12.76 9.14
CA GLU A 603 24.98 -12.67 8.12
C GLU A 603 25.07 -13.96 7.29
N LEU A 604 25.01 -13.82 5.96
CA LEU A 604 25.22 -14.91 5.01
C LEU A 604 26.67 -14.92 4.52
N SER A 605 27.33 -16.06 4.67
CA SER A 605 28.67 -16.32 4.17
C SER A 605 28.62 -16.88 2.74
N ARG A 606 29.65 -16.60 1.94
CA ARG A 606 29.85 -17.27 0.64
C ARG A 606 30.41 -18.67 0.86
N ILE A 607 30.10 -19.61 -0.03
CA ILE A 607 30.60 -20.99 0.13
C ILE A 607 32.14 -21.04 0.06
N GLU A 608 32.77 -20.23 -0.80
CA GLU A 608 34.24 -20.11 -0.86
C GLU A 608 34.88 -19.70 0.47
N SER A 609 34.17 -18.95 1.32
CA SER A 609 34.67 -18.41 2.58
C SER A 609 34.62 -19.40 3.74
N LEU A 610 34.01 -20.57 3.54
CA LEU A 610 33.89 -21.61 4.57
C LEU A 610 35.19 -22.41 4.77
N LEU A 611 36.11 -22.37 3.79
CA LEU A 611 37.36 -23.12 3.84
C LEU A 611 38.30 -22.54 4.91
N GLY A 612 38.70 -23.37 5.87
CA GLY A 612 39.64 -23.00 6.94
C GLY A 612 39.05 -22.15 8.07
N VAL A 613 37.73 -21.97 8.11
CA VAL A 613 37.02 -21.22 9.15
C VAL A 613 36.31 -22.18 10.09
N SER A 614 36.38 -21.92 11.40
CA SER A 614 35.71 -22.73 12.44
C SER A 614 34.43 -22.04 12.95
N GLY A 615 33.51 -22.85 13.49
CA GLY A 615 32.23 -22.40 14.03
C GLY A 615 31.07 -22.42 13.05
N VAL A 616 29.88 -22.15 13.58
CA VAL A 616 28.61 -22.19 12.82
C VAL A 616 28.56 -21.05 11.80
N ARG A 617 28.16 -21.38 10.58
CA ARG A 617 27.99 -20.45 9.44
C ARG A 617 26.63 -20.65 8.80
N ARG A 618 26.13 -19.57 8.20
CA ARG A 618 24.88 -19.56 7.44
C ARG A 618 25.20 -19.27 5.98
N VAL A 619 24.69 -20.10 5.09
CA VAL A 619 24.93 -20.00 3.66
C VAL A 619 23.65 -20.20 2.88
N ILE A 620 23.56 -19.55 1.73
CA ILE A 620 22.56 -19.82 0.71
C ILE A 620 23.23 -20.59 -0.42
N GLY A 621 22.56 -21.61 -0.95
CA GLY A 621 23.09 -22.35 -2.09
C GLY A 621 22.04 -23.25 -2.72
N MET A 622 22.37 -23.74 -3.91
CA MET A 622 21.55 -24.69 -4.65
C MET A 622 21.96 -26.12 -4.33
N LEU A 623 20.99 -26.98 -4.00
CA LEU A 623 21.21 -28.39 -3.70
C LEU A 623 21.63 -29.16 -4.96
N GLY A 624 22.70 -29.91 -4.85
CA GLY A 624 23.20 -30.81 -5.89
C GLY A 624 23.53 -32.20 -5.35
N GLN A 625 23.73 -33.15 -6.26
CA GLN A 625 24.15 -34.51 -5.92
C GLN A 625 25.25 -34.98 -6.88
N ASP A 626 26.34 -35.51 -6.34
CA ASP A 626 27.46 -36.04 -7.13
C ASP A 626 27.22 -37.50 -7.59
N GLU A 627 28.11 -38.02 -8.45
CA GLU A 627 28.03 -39.39 -8.97
C GLU A 627 28.11 -40.48 -7.87
N ARG A 628 28.63 -40.12 -6.68
CA ARG A 628 28.72 -41.00 -5.51
C ARG A 628 27.51 -40.86 -4.59
N LYS A 629 26.46 -40.17 -5.04
CA LYS A 629 25.22 -39.87 -4.30
C LYS A 629 25.43 -38.99 -3.07
N ARG A 630 26.56 -38.29 -2.95
CA ARG A 630 26.77 -37.31 -1.88
C ARG A 630 26.09 -36.00 -2.26
N PHE A 631 25.42 -35.41 -1.29
CA PHE A 631 24.79 -34.11 -1.47
C PHE A 631 25.85 -33.01 -1.35
N TYR A 632 25.68 -31.96 -2.13
CA TYR A 632 26.51 -30.77 -2.08
C TYR A 632 25.65 -29.53 -2.19
N LEU A 633 26.21 -28.41 -1.76
CA LEU A 633 25.64 -27.08 -1.90
C LEU A 633 26.55 -26.26 -2.81
N GLU A 634 25.96 -25.54 -3.77
CA GLU A 634 26.69 -24.74 -4.76
C GLU A 634 26.14 -23.32 -4.86
N ASP A 635 27.03 -22.32 -4.89
CA ASP A 635 26.73 -20.92 -5.17
C ASP A 635 27.54 -20.44 -6.40
N PHE A 636 27.59 -19.13 -6.67
CA PHE A 636 28.39 -18.61 -7.80
C PHE A 636 29.90 -18.72 -7.62
N THR A 637 30.38 -19.08 -6.43
CA THR A 637 31.79 -19.02 -6.03
C THR A 637 32.40 -20.41 -5.92
N SER A 638 31.73 -21.33 -5.23
CA SER A 638 32.28 -22.65 -4.92
C SER A 638 31.18 -23.67 -4.62
N ARG A 639 31.60 -24.91 -4.42
CA ARG A 639 30.77 -26.02 -3.97
C ARG A 639 31.33 -26.66 -2.71
N ILE A 640 30.46 -27.10 -1.80
CA ILE A 640 30.84 -27.81 -0.58
C ILE A 640 29.98 -29.05 -0.39
N ILE A 641 30.59 -30.16 0.05
CA ILE A 641 29.84 -31.38 0.39
C ILE A 641 29.08 -31.14 1.69
N ILE A 642 27.82 -31.57 1.76
CA ILE A 642 26.98 -31.41 2.94
C ILE A 642 26.62 -32.77 3.54
N ASP A 643 26.58 -32.82 4.87
CA ASP A 643 26.05 -33.97 5.63
C ASP A 643 24.69 -33.60 6.23
N LEU A 644 23.65 -34.31 5.77
CA LEU A 644 22.25 -34.11 6.16
C LEU A 644 21.77 -35.10 7.25
N THR A 645 22.64 -36.00 7.73
CA THR A 645 22.24 -37.13 8.60
C THR A 645 21.54 -36.69 9.88
N ASN A 646 21.93 -35.54 10.46
CA ASN A 646 21.37 -35.00 11.70
C ASN A 646 20.73 -33.61 11.51
N ALA A 647 20.42 -33.23 10.27
CA ALA A 647 19.86 -31.92 9.97
C ALA A 647 18.42 -31.79 10.47
N ALA A 648 18.10 -30.71 11.18
CA ALA A 648 16.73 -30.26 11.36
C ALA A 648 16.28 -29.50 10.11
N TYR A 649 15.04 -29.64 9.65
CA TYR A 649 14.59 -28.92 8.47
C TYR A 649 13.14 -28.47 8.56
N THR A 650 12.82 -27.40 7.82
CA THR A 650 11.46 -26.83 7.77
C THR A 650 10.56 -27.57 6.79
N ASP A 651 9.28 -27.24 6.80
CA ASP A 651 8.32 -27.82 5.88
C ASP A 651 8.68 -27.51 4.41
N GLY A 652 8.69 -28.55 3.58
CA GLY A 652 8.89 -28.43 2.14
C GLY A 652 9.27 -29.75 1.47
N LEU A 653 9.09 -29.82 0.15
CA LEU A 653 9.58 -30.90 -0.71
C LEU A 653 10.97 -30.53 -1.25
N PHE A 654 12.03 -30.83 -0.48
CA PHE A 654 13.39 -30.53 -0.90
C PHE A 654 13.84 -31.45 -2.04
N THR A 655 14.04 -30.90 -3.23
CA THR A 655 14.54 -31.62 -4.41
C THR A 655 15.90 -31.09 -4.84
N ILE A 656 16.63 -31.86 -5.66
CA ILE A 656 17.85 -31.37 -6.29
C ILE A 656 17.52 -30.15 -7.18
N ASN A 657 18.40 -29.16 -7.18
CA ASN A 657 18.26 -27.81 -7.74
C ASN A 657 17.37 -26.84 -6.94
N CYS A 658 16.82 -27.23 -5.78
CA CYS A 658 16.23 -26.25 -4.87
C CYS A 658 17.32 -25.35 -4.27
N VAL A 659 17.02 -24.06 -4.14
CA VAL A 659 17.81 -23.11 -3.37
C VAL A 659 17.40 -23.22 -1.91
N VAL A 660 18.37 -23.35 -1.00
CA VAL A 660 18.14 -23.53 0.44
C VAL A 660 19.03 -22.60 1.26
N LEU A 661 18.54 -22.25 2.45
CA LEU A 661 19.32 -21.65 3.52
C LEU A 661 19.77 -22.75 4.47
N VAL A 662 21.07 -22.80 4.74
CA VAL A 662 21.71 -23.83 5.56
C VAL A 662 22.50 -23.17 6.69
N GLU A 663 22.31 -23.66 7.91
CA GLU A 663 23.12 -23.34 9.07
C GLU A 663 23.87 -24.60 9.53
N GLY A 664 25.19 -24.50 9.66
CA GLY A 664 26.03 -25.66 9.98
C GLY A 664 27.49 -25.31 10.24
N GLU A 665 28.30 -26.32 10.54
CA GLU A 665 29.74 -26.18 10.79
C GLU A 665 30.55 -27.05 9.83
N VAL A 666 31.70 -26.56 9.37
CA VAL A 666 32.60 -27.30 8.49
C VAL A 666 33.60 -28.10 9.31
N ILE A 667 33.61 -29.42 9.11
CA ILE A 667 34.54 -30.37 9.72
C ILE A 667 35.09 -31.25 8.59
N ASP A 668 36.43 -31.37 8.49
CA ASP A 668 37.11 -32.18 7.48
C ASP A 668 36.60 -31.93 6.03
N ASP A 669 36.46 -30.66 5.65
CA ASP A 669 35.95 -30.20 4.33
C ASP A 669 34.49 -30.60 4.02
N VAL A 670 33.72 -31.02 5.02
CA VAL A 670 32.28 -31.33 4.93
C VAL A 670 31.49 -30.37 5.82
N LEU A 671 30.44 -29.76 5.27
CA LEU A 671 29.50 -28.94 6.04
C LEU A 671 28.47 -29.84 6.71
N HIS A 672 28.59 -30.03 8.02
CA HIS A 672 27.59 -30.73 8.82
C HIS A 672 26.42 -29.80 9.10
N VAL A 673 25.28 -30.12 8.51
CA VAL A 673 24.08 -29.28 8.57
C VAL A 673 23.39 -29.45 9.91
N GLN A 674 23.20 -28.34 10.62
CA GLN A 674 22.41 -28.29 11.85
C GLN A 674 20.95 -27.99 11.54
N SER A 675 20.70 -27.00 10.68
CA SER A 675 19.35 -26.69 10.21
C SER A 675 19.31 -26.24 8.75
N MET A 676 18.24 -26.59 8.05
CA MET A 676 18.02 -26.25 6.65
C MET A 676 16.56 -25.81 6.41
N GLY A 677 16.36 -24.78 5.60
CA GLY A 677 15.03 -24.35 5.21
C GLY A 677 15.01 -23.70 3.84
N PHE A 678 13.82 -23.55 3.28
CA PHE A 678 13.70 -22.74 2.09
C PHE A 678 13.86 -21.25 2.39
N PRO A 679 14.34 -20.47 1.40
CA PRO A 679 14.42 -19.03 1.53
C PRO A 679 13.03 -18.40 1.69
N PRO A 680 12.87 -17.35 2.51
CA PRO A 680 11.57 -16.74 2.76
C PRO A 680 10.94 -16.21 1.46
N PRO A 681 9.61 -16.33 1.30
CA PRO A 681 8.91 -15.82 0.12
C PRO A 681 8.84 -14.28 0.14
N GLU A 682 8.52 -13.70 -1.01
CA GLU A 682 8.31 -12.26 -1.20
C GLU A 682 6.85 -12.06 -1.64
N THR A 683 6.17 -11.06 -1.06
CA THR A 683 4.78 -10.78 -1.41
C THR A 683 4.69 -10.14 -2.80
N LYS A 684 3.49 -10.13 -3.40
CA LYS A 684 3.27 -9.49 -4.71
C LYS A 684 3.60 -8.00 -4.65
N GLU A 685 3.20 -7.31 -3.59
CA GLU A 685 3.45 -5.87 -3.40
C GLU A 685 4.96 -5.58 -3.39
N ALA A 686 5.72 -6.32 -2.57
CA ALA A 686 7.17 -6.19 -2.52
C ALA A 686 7.84 -6.55 -3.87
N SER A 687 7.29 -7.52 -4.61
CA SER A 687 7.78 -7.87 -5.95
C SER A 687 7.55 -6.73 -6.95
N LEU A 688 6.38 -6.08 -6.91
CA LEU A 688 6.02 -4.98 -7.80
C LEU A 688 6.81 -3.70 -7.51
N GLU A 689 7.08 -3.40 -6.24
CA GLU A 689 7.96 -2.29 -5.84
C GLU A 689 9.35 -2.43 -6.48
N VAL A 690 9.88 -3.64 -6.52
CA VAL A 690 11.19 -3.93 -7.11
C VAL A 690 11.20 -3.78 -8.63
N LEU A 691 10.05 -3.98 -9.30
CA LEU A 691 9.91 -3.79 -10.73
C LEU A 691 9.81 -2.31 -11.13
N GLY A 692 9.56 -1.39 -10.19
CA GLY A 692 9.62 0.06 -10.44
C GLY A 692 8.66 0.53 -11.54
N GLY A 693 7.46 -0.05 -11.61
CA GLY A 693 6.41 0.29 -12.58
C GLY A 693 6.39 -0.55 -13.86
N ILE A 694 7.41 -1.38 -14.09
CA ILE A 694 7.50 -2.31 -15.22
C ILE A 694 6.45 -3.41 -15.08
N ASP A 695 5.63 -3.62 -16.12
CA ASP A 695 4.70 -4.74 -16.17
C ASP A 695 5.42 -6.03 -16.62
N PRO A 696 5.46 -7.10 -15.79
CA PRO A 696 6.17 -8.34 -16.14
C PRO A 696 5.61 -9.04 -17.38
N LEU A 697 4.36 -8.78 -17.76
CA LEU A 697 3.70 -9.37 -18.93
C LEU A 697 3.83 -8.50 -20.19
N GLY A 698 4.45 -7.32 -20.07
CA GLY A 698 4.70 -6.41 -21.20
C GLY A 698 3.50 -5.57 -21.62
N VAL A 699 2.46 -5.49 -20.78
CA VAL A 699 1.32 -4.60 -21.00
C VAL A 699 1.67 -3.20 -20.48
N GLU A 700 1.83 -2.25 -21.39
CA GLU A 700 2.07 -0.86 -21.03
C GLU A 700 0.75 -0.21 -20.59
N VAL A 701 0.57 -0.08 -19.28
CA VAL A 701 -0.60 0.57 -18.69
C VAL A 701 -0.10 1.74 -17.84
N SER A 702 -0.63 2.93 -18.10
CA SER A 702 -0.32 4.10 -17.28
C SER A 702 -0.80 3.91 -15.82
N ALA A 703 -0.21 4.65 -14.87
CA ALA A 703 -0.65 4.60 -13.47
C ALA A 703 -2.15 4.96 -13.31
N GLN A 704 -2.64 5.91 -14.12
CA GLN A 704 -4.04 6.31 -14.15
C GLN A 704 -4.95 5.19 -14.68
N GLN A 705 -4.57 4.54 -15.78
CA GLN A 705 -5.32 3.39 -16.32
C GLN A 705 -5.31 2.20 -15.37
N ARG A 706 -4.20 1.93 -14.66
CA ARG A 706 -4.15 0.85 -13.65
C ARG A 706 -5.15 1.06 -12.52
N GLU A 707 -5.35 2.30 -12.08
CA GLU A 707 -6.35 2.61 -11.05
C GLU A 707 -7.78 2.48 -11.60
N GLN A 708 -8.04 2.92 -12.83
CA GLN A 708 -9.33 2.69 -13.50
C GLN A 708 -9.65 1.18 -13.63
N ILE A 709 -8.67 0.37 -13.99
CA ILE A 709 -8.79 -1.08 -14.08
C ILE A 709 -9.12 -1.68 -12.70
N ARG A 710 -8.51 -1.16 -11.62
CA ARG A 710 -8.80 -1.58 -10.24
C ARG A 710 -10.21 -1.19 -9.80
N GLU A 711 -10.70 -0.02 -10.20
CA GLU A 711 -12.09 0.39 -9.94
C GLU A 711 -13.09 -0.53 -10.67
N LEU A 712 -12.81 -0.86 -11.94
CA LEU A 712 -13.63 -1.80 -12.70
C LEU A 712 -13.62 -3.18 -12.04
N GLU A 713 -12.46 -3.66 -11.58
CA GLU A 713 -12.33 -4.92 -10.82
C GLU A 713 -13.19 -4.92 -9.55
N ALA A 714 -13.14 -3.81 -8.79
CA ALA A 714 -13.91 -3.65 -7.56
C ALA A 714 -15.42 -3.60 -7.82
N SER A 715 -15.86 -3.17 -9.01
CA SER A 715 -17.27 -3.12 -9.40
C SER A 715 -17.81 -4.46 -9.93
N ASP A 716 -16.94 -5.36 -10.39
CA ASP A 716 -17.32 -6.63 -10.98
C ASP A 716 -17.46 -7.75 -9.94
N HIS A 717 -18.56 -7.68 -9.18
CA HIS A 717 -18.91 -8.68 -8.19
C HIS A 717 -19.56 -9.95 -8.78
N HIS A 718 -19.85 -9.96 -10.08
CA HIS A 718 -20.55 -11.07 -10.73
C HIS A 718 -19.61 -12.00 -11.50
N ALA A 719 -18.36 -11.59 -11.74
CA ALA A 719 -17.36 -12.44 -12.34
C ALA A 719 -17.24 -13.80 -11.65
N THR A 720 -17.38 -14.85 -12.45
CA THR A 720 -17.38 -16.23 -11.99
C THR A 720 -16.56 -17.08 -12.93
N PHE A 721 -15.56 -17.77 -12.38
CA PHE A 721 -14.68 -18.66 -13.12
C PHE A 721 -14.96 -20.12 -12.72
N ILE A 722 -15.14 -20.98 -13.72
CA ILE A 722 -15.31 -22.41 -13.52
C ILE A 722 -14.03 -23.12 -13.95
N VAL A 723 -13.43 -23.89 -13.05
CA VAL A 723 -12.13 -24.53 -13.27
C VAL A 723 -12.26 -26.05 -13.19
N LEU A 724 -11.81 -26.73 -14.25
CA LEU A 724 -11.79 -28.18 -14.36
C LEU A 724 -10.38 -28.67 -14.73
N SER A 725 -10.00 -29.85 -14.25
CA SER A 725 -8.78 -30.57 -14.66
C SER A 725 -9.13 -31.96 -15.18
N ASP A 726 -8.31 -32.49 -16.09
CA ASP A 726 -8.45 -33.85 -16.64
C ASP A 726 -9.85 -34.11 -17.24
N VAL A 727 -10.24 -33.22 -18.14
CA VAL A 727 -11.53 -33.25 -18.83
C VAL A 727 -11.47 -34.24 -20.01
N HIS A 728 -11.46 -35.54 -19.70
CA HIS A 728 -11.42 -36.63 -20.69
C HIS A 728 -12.69 -36.65 -21.57
N LEU A 729 -12.62 -36.03 -22.75
CA LEU A 729 -13.77 -35.87 -23.64
C LEU A 729 -14.16 -37.18 -24.36
N ASP A 730 -13.29 -38.18 -24.35
CA ASP A 730 -13.55 -39.51 -24.90
C ASP A 730 -14.41 -40.39 -23.97
N ASP A 731 -14.60 -39.99 -22.70
CA ASP A 731 -15.53 -40.64 -21.78
C ASP A 731 -16.95 -40.07 -21.96
N PRO A 732 -17.94 -40.89 -22.40
CA PRO A 732 -19.32 -40.44 -22.54
C PRO A 732 -19.94 -39.93 -21.22
N GLN A 733 -19.48 -40.43 -20.07
CA GLN A 733 -19.95 -39.95 -18.76
C GLN A 733 -19.46 -38.53 -18.50
N VAL A 734 -18.22 -38.21 -18.84
CA VAL A 734 -17.68 -36.85 -18.74
C VAL A 734 -18.48 -35.90 -19.61
N MET A 735 -18.77 -36.27 -20.87
CA MET A 735 -19.60 -35.45 -21.76
C MET A 735 -21.03 -35.26 -21.23
N SER A 736 -21.64 -36.30 -20.64
CA SER A 736 -22.95 -36.19 -19.98
C SER A 736 -22.91 -35.26 -18.77
N LYS A 737 -21.84 -35.31 -17.97
CA LYS A 737 -21.67 -34.48 -16.77
C LYS A 737 -21.34 -33.03 -17.12
N LEU A 738 -20.64 -32.78 -18.22
CA LEU A 738 -20.49 -31.44 -18.79
C LEU A 738 -21.84 -30.88 -19.25
N ASP A 739 -22.72 -31.71 -19.83
CA ASP A 739 -24.08 -31.29 -20.22
C ASP A 739 -24.91 -30.87 -18.99
N GLU A 740 -24.90 -31.67 -17.93
CA GLU A 740 -25.55 -31.36 -16.64
C GLU A 740 -24.96 -30.09 -16.00
N LEU A 741 -23.64 -29.93 -16.05
CA LEU A 741 -22.94 -28.75 -15.54
C LEU A 741 -23.38 -27.48 -16.28
N PHE A 742 -23.34 -27.48 -17.62
CA PHE A 742 -23.77 -26.34 -18.40
C PHE A 742 -25.26 -26.04 -18.21
N GLN A 743 -26.10 -27.07 -18.10
CA GLN A 743 -27.51 -26.89 -17.75
C GLN A 743 -27.71 -26.16 -16.42
N GLY A 744 -26.96 -26.56 -15.38
CA GLY A 744 -27.03 -25.94 -14.06
C GLY A 744 -26.47 -24.51 -14.02
N LEU A 745 -25.55 -24.19 -14.91
CA LEU A 745 -24.87 -22.89 -14.96
C LEU A 745 -25.49 -21.89 -15.96
N GLU A 746 -26.43 -22.31 -16.80
CA GLU A 746 -27.05 -21.44 -17.81
C GLU A 746 -27.76 -20.21 -17.21
N SER A 747 -28.26 -20.31 -15.98
CA SER A 747 -28.85 -19.15 -15.27
C SER A 747 -27.80 -18.21 -14.66
N VAL A 748 -26.61 -18.73 -14.34
CA VAL A 748 -25.52 -17.98 -13.69
C VAL A 748 -24.63 -17.30 -14.73
N GLN A 749 -24.45 -17.95 -15.90
CA GLN A 749 -23.63 -17.48 -17.02
C GLN A 749 -22.22 -17.09 -16.58
N PRO A 750 -21.38 -18.07 -16.19
CA PRO A 750 -20.02 -17.81 -15.74
C PRO A 750 -19.21 -17.02 -16.77
N THR A 751 -18.40 -16.08 -16.31
CA THR A 751 -17.56 -15.25 -17.18
C THR A 751 -16.48 -16.07 -17.89
N LEU A 752 -15.93 -17.08 -17.21
CA LEU A 752 -14.80 -17.85 -17.73
C LEU A 752 -14.88 -19.33 -17.36
N PHE A 753 -14.58 -20.19 -18.32
CA PHE A 753 -14.31 -21.61 -18.14
C PHE A 753 -12.83 -21.90 -18.41
N ILE A 754 -12.14 -22.48 -17.44
CA ILE A 754 -10.76 -22.96 -17.56
C ILE A 754 -10.83 -24.48 -17.59
N LEU A 755 -10.56 -25.06 -18.76
CA LEU A 755 -10.52 -26.50 -18.98
C LEU A 755 -9.06 -26.92 -19.12
N MET A 756 -8.53 -27.57 -18.10
CA MET A 756 -7.21 -28.19 -18.18
C MET A 756 -7.34 -29.63 -18.67
N GLY A 757 -6.44 -30.01 -19.57
CA GLY A 757 -6.30 -31.40 -20.01
C GLY A 757 -5.81 -32.32 -18.87
N ASP A 758 -5.62 -33.61 -19.12
CA ASP A 758 -5.69 -34.21 -20.46
C ASP A 758 -7.12 -34.25 -21.02
N PHE A 759 -7.27 -34.05 -22.34
CA PHE A 759 -8.59 -34.07 -23.01
C PHE A 759 -8.99 -35.45 -23.53
N MET A 760 -8.11 -36.43 -23.39
CA MET A 760 -8.37 -37.85 -23.70
C MET A 760 -7.79 -38.73 -22.60
N SER A 761 -8.47 -39.82 -22.28
CA SER A 761 -8.03 -40.80 -21.30
C SER A 761 -6.75 -41.56 -21.71
N THR A 762 -6.41 -41.56 -23.01
CA THR A 762 -5.23 -42.23 -23.55
C THR A 762 -4.43 -41.34 -24.49
N SER A 763 -3.10 -41.45 -24.45
CA SER A 763 -2.19 -40.71 -25.32
C SER A 763 -2.26 -41.18 -26.78
N ILE A 764 -2.14 -40.25 -27.72
CA ILE A 764 -2.13 -40.56 -29.15
C ILE A 764 -0.91 -41.42 -29.53
N GLY A 765 -1.16 -42.51 -30.26
CA GLY A 765 -0.12 -43.39 -30.81
C GLY A 765 0.36 -44.52 -29.88
N GLY A 766 -0.31 -44.73 -28.75
CA GLY A 766 -0.02 -45.81 -27.81
C GLY A 766 -0.75 -47.13 -28.13
N SER A 767 -0.10 -48.04 -28.86
CA SER A 767 -0.58 -49.41 -29.15
C SER A 767 -1.94 -49.52 -29.88
N ALA A 768 -2.36 -50.73 -30.24
CA ALA A 768 -3.57 -50.96 -31.04
C ALA A 768 -4.84 -50.58 -30.25
N GLY A 769 -5.53 -49.52 -30.68
CA GLY A 769 -6.71 -48.97 -30.01
C GLY A 769 -6.51 -47.57 -29.42
N SER A 770 -5.34 -46.93 -29.58
CA SER A 770 -5.13 -45.54 -29.14
C SER A 770 -5.96 -44.56 -29.95
N ASN A 771 -6.52 -43.56 -29.26
CA ASN A 771 -7.14 -42.40 -29.87
C ASN A 771 -6.17 -41.73 -30.86
N SER A 772 -6.72 -41.19 -31.94
CA SER A 772 -6.04 -40.46 -33.00
C SER A 772 -6.27 -38.96 -32.86
N LEU A 773 -5.49 -38.16 -33.60
CA LEU A 773 -5.73 -36.72 -33.71
C LEU A 773 -7.14 -36.41 -34.29
N GLN A 774 -7.68 -37.33 -35.08
CA GLN A 774 -9.03 -37.18 -35.65
C GLN A 774 -10.10 -37.39 -34.58
N ASP A 775 -9.89 -38.33 -33.66
CA ASP A 775 -10.84 -38.59 -32.56
C ASP A 775 -10.91 -37.38 -31.63
N LEU A 776 -9.76 -36.80 -31.22
CA LEU A 776 -9.75 -35.56 -30.43
C LEU A 776 -10.49 -34.40 -31.13
N ARG A 777 -10.32 -34.27 -32.45
CA ARG A 777 -11.02 -33.26 -33.24
C ARG A 777 -12.54 -33.47 -33.18
N GLU A 778 -12.99 -34.71 -33.27
CA GLU A 778 -14.42 -35.07 -33.17
C GLU A 778 -14.95 -34.75 -31.76
N TYR A 779 -14.22 -35.12 -30.71
CA TYR A 779 -14.62 -34.81 -29.32
C TYR A 779 -14.65 -33.30 -29.02
N LEU A 780 -13.68 -32.53 -29.51
CA LEU A 780 -13.70 -31.06 -29.40
C LEU A 780 -14.84 -30.44 -30.22
N GLU A 781 -15.20 -31.05 -31.36
CA GLU A 781 -16.34 -30.63 -32.15
C GLU A 781 -17.68 -30.90 -31.43
N GLU A 782 -17.79 -32.04 -30.76
CA GLU A 782 -18.92 -32.39 -29.89
C GLU A 782 -19.01 -31.45 -28.69
N LEU A 783 -17.89 -31.12 -28.04
CA LEU A 783 -17.84 -30.11 -26.98
C LEU A 783 -18.34 -28.75 -27.48
N GLY A 784 -17.95 -28.33 -28.68
CA GLY A 784 -18.45 -27.10 -29.29
C GLY A 784 -19.95 -27.14 -29.56
N SER A 785 -20.46 -28.28 -30.03
CA SER A 785 -21.91 -28.49 -30.19
C SER A 785 -22.66 -28.52 -28.86
N LEU A 786 -22.03 -29.02 -27.80
CA LEU A 786 -22.57 -29.03 -26.44
C LEU A 786 -22.65 -27.61 -25.85
N ILE A 787 -21.61 -26.80 -26.02
CA ILE A 787 -21.62 -25.37 -25.60
C ILE A 787 -22.75 -24.62 -26.31
N LEU A 788 -22.92 -24.82 -27.63
CA LEU A 788 -23.97 -24.17 -28.42
C LEU A 788 -25.40 -24.60 -28.06
N LYS A 789 -25.60 -25.68 -27.29
CA LYS A 789 -26.90 -26.06 -26.73
C LYS A 789 -27.39 -25.03 -25.71
N TYR A 790 -26.47 -24.27 -25.10
CA TYR A 790 -26.70 -23.32 -24.02
C TYR A 790 -26.29 -21.90 -24.47
N PRO A 791 -27.21 -21.15 -25.10
CA PRO A 791 -26.88 -19.87 -25.75
C PRO A 791 -26.38 -18.80 -24.77
N GLY A 792 -26.84 -18.79 -23.52
CA GLY A 792 -26.38 -17.84 -22.51
C GLY A 792 -24.89 -18.01 -22.21
N ILE A 793 -24.45 -19.25 -22.00
CA ILE A 793 -23.03 -19.61 -21.85
C ILE A 793 -22.25 -19.32 -23.15
N ALA A 794 -22.78 -19.72 -24.31
CA ALA A 794 -22.05 -19.56 -25.58
C ALA A 794 -21.78 -18.09 -25.95
N GLU A 795 -22.69 -17.18 -25.63
CA GLU A 795 -22.56 -15.74 -25.93
C GLU A 795 -21.72 -14.99 -24.87
N ASN A 796 -21.90 -15.30 -23.58
CA ASN A 796 -21.35 -14.49 -22.49
C ASN A 796 -20.10 -15.10 -21.81
N SER A 797 -19.82 -16.38 -22.01
CA SER A 797 -18.68 -17.07 -21.37
C SER A 797 -17.48 -17.17 -22.30
N ARG A 798 -16.28 -16.95 -21.76
CA ARG A 798 -15.01 -17.28 -22.42
C ARG A 798 -14.56 -18.68 -22.02
N PHE A 799 -13.88 -19.39 -22.93
CA PHE A 799 -13.31 -20.71 -22.66
C PHE A 799 -11.80 -20.69 -22.90
N ILE A 800 -11.02 -21.19 -21.93
CA ILE A 800 -9.57 -21.37 -22.05
C ILE A 800 -9.24 -22.84 -21.94
N LEU A 801 -8.61 -23.37 -22.97
CA LEU A 801 -8.12 -24.75 -23.03
C LEU A 801 -6.62 -24.75 -22.72
N VAL A 802 -6.21 -25.45 -21.66
CA VAL A 802 -4.82 -25.60 -21.22
C VAL A 802 -4.40 -27.06 -21.40
N PRO A 803 -3.38 -27.38 -22.21
CA PRO A 803 -3.03 -28.76 -22.53
C PRO A 803 -2.37 -29.49 -21.35
N GLY A 804 -2.77 -30.73 -21.14
CA GLY A 804 -2.16 -31.65 -20.20
C GLY A 804 -0.89 -32.34 -20.72
N PRO A 805 -0.27 -33.23 -19.91
CA PRO A 805 0.96 -33.94 -20.27
C PRO A 805 0.83 -34.95 -21.41
N ASN A 806 -0.36 -35.50 -21.64
CA ASN A 806 -0.60 -36.54 -22.65
C ASN A 806 -1.38 -36.05 -23.89
N ASP A 807 -1.76 -34.77 -23.91
CA ASP A 807 -2.41 -34.14 -25.06
C ASP A 807 -1.49 -34.03 -26.30
N PRO A 808 -2.05 -34.05 -27.51
CA PRO A 808 -1.29 -33.87 -28.73
C PRO A 808 -0.61 -32.50 -28.83
N GLY A 809 0.61 -32.49 -29.38
CA GLY A 809 1.43 -31.26 -29.45
C GLY A 809 2.06 -30.88 -28.11
N SER A 810 1.67 -31.52 -27.01
CA SER A 810 2.27 -31.35 -25.70
C SER A 810 3.64 -32.03 -25.66
N SER A 811 4.67 -31.23 -25.45
CA SER A 811 6.02 -31.73 -25.23
C SER A 811 6.14 -32.18 -23.77
N ARG A 812 6.91 -33.25 -23.49
CA ARG A 812 7.26 -33.58 -22.09
C ARG A 812 8.13 -32.50 -21.43
N ALA A 813 8.67 -31.56 -22.21
CA ALA A 813 9.36 -30.39 -21.73
C ALA A 813 8.44 -29.18 -21.57
N PHE A 814 8.73 -28.33 -20.60
CA PHE A 814 8.04 -27.06 -20.40
C PHE A 814 8.76 -25.86 -21.05
N PRO A 815 8.03 -24.81 -21.47
CA PRO A 815 6.57 -24.74 -21.58
C PRO A 815 6.05 -25.67 -22.69
N ARG A 816 4.77 -26.06 -22.58
CA ARG A 816 4.05 -26.83 -23.60
C ARG A 816 3.31 -25.89 -24.54
N HIS A 817 3.32 -26.23 -25.83
CA HIS A 817 2.55 -25.51 -26.83
C HIS A 817 1.04 -25.70 -26.62
N PRO A 818 0.20 -24.77 -27.09
CA PRO A 818 -1.25 -24.96 -27.11
C PRO A 818 -1.64 -26.19 -27.95
N LEU A 819 -2.88 -26.66 -27.77
CA LEU A 819 -3.44 -27.70 -28.62
C LEU A 819 -3.35 -27.29 -30.11
N PRO A 820 -2.92 -28.19 -31.02
CA PRO A 820 -2.72 -27.85 -32.42
C PRO A 820 -3.99 -27.38 -33.14
N ASP A 821 -3.84 -26.38 -34.01
CA ASP A 821 -4.93 -25.88 -34.87
C ASP A 821 -5.67 -26.98 -35.65
N LEU A 822 -5.00 -28.10 -35.94
CA LEU A 822 -5.57 -29.22 -36.67
C LEU A 822 -6.79 -29.84 -35.95
N CYS A 823 -6.81 -29.83 -34.61
CA CYS A 823 -7.94 -30.35 -33.83
C CYS A 823 -8.85 -29.24 -33.27
N THR A 824 -8.37 -28.01 -33.11
CA THR A 824 -9.12 -26.93 -32.43
C THR A 824 -9.86 -26.00 -33.39
N ARG A 825 -9.49 -25.94 -34.68
CA ARG A 825 -10.04 -24.97 -35.65
C ARG A 825 -11.57 -25.01 -35.77
N GLU A 826 -12.16 -26.20 -35.76
CA GLU A 826 -13.62 -26.34 -35.89
C GLU A 826 -14.36 -25.89 -34.62
N LEU A 827 -13.80 -26.18 -33.44
CA LEU A 827 -14.32 -25.70 -32.16
C LEU A 827 -14.30 -24.16 -32.12
N ILE A 828 -13.15 -23.54 -32.42
CA ILE A 828 -12.99 -22.07 -32.42
C ILE A 828 -13.92 -21.41 -33.44
N ARG A 829 -14.13 -22.05 -34.60
CA ARG A 829 -15.08 -21.56 -35.61
C ARG A 829 -16.52 -21.59 -35.12
N LYS A 830 -16.91 -22.61 -34.35
CA LYS A 830 -18.25 -22.75 -33.75
C LYS A 830 -18.45 -21.81 -32.55
N VAL A 831 -17.43 -21.67 -31.71
CA VAL A 831 -17.44 -20.89 -30.47
C VAL A 831 -16.24 -19.94 -30.49
N PRO A 832 -16.39 -18.71 -31.03
CA PRO A 832 -15.29 -17.75 -31.18
C PRO A 832 -14.63 -17.33 -29.85
N ASN A 833 -15.34 -17.47 -28.74
CA ASN A 833 -14.86 -17.13 -27.39
C ASN A 833 -13.91 -18.18 -26.78
N VAL A 834 -13.50 -19.20 -27.55
CA VAL A 834 -12.53 -20.22 -27.14
C VAL A 834 -11.11 -19.77 -27.45
N THR A 835 -10.22 -19.81 -26.46
CA THR A 835 -8.78 -19.54 -26.58
C THR A 835 -7.98 -20.78 -26.15
N CYS A 836 -7.12 -21.30 -27.03
CA CYS A 836 -6.17 -22.37 -26.69
C CYS A 836 -4.86 -21.74 -26.21
N SER A 837 -4.47 -21.99 -24.96
CA SER A 837 -3.26 -21.41 -24.35
C SER A 837 -2.17 -22.45 -24.12
N THR A 838 -0.98 -22.00 -23.69
CA THR A 838 0.15 -22.86 -23.34
C THR A 838 -0.03 -23.48 -21.96
N ASN A 839 0.86 -24.39 -21.57
CA ASN A 839 0.98 -24.85 -20.19
C ASN A 839 2.43 -24.68 -19.68
N PRO A 840 2.68 -23.85 -18.65
CA PRO A 840 1.69 -22.99 -17.99
C PRO A 840 1.18 -21.87 -18.89
N CYS A 841 0.13 -21.20 -18.44
CA CYS A 841 -0.26 -19.89 -18.94
C CYS A 841 -0.58 -18.95 -17.78
N ARG A 842 -0.65 -17.65 -18.09
CA ARG A 842 -1.09 -16.63 -17.14
C ARG A 842 -2.36 -15.98 -17.63
N ILE A 843 -3.29 -15.75 -16.72
CA ILE A 843 -4.50 -14.97 -16.97
C ILE A 843 -4.39 -13.71 -16.13
N ARG A 844 -4.62 -12.57 -16.75
CA ARG A 844 -4.84 -11.33 -16.03
C ARG A 844 -6.32 -11.00 -16.05
N TYR A 845 -6.91 -10.94 -14.87
CA TYR A 845 -8.26 -10.45 -14.65
C TYR A 845 -8.14 -9.09 -13.98
N TYR A 846 -8.39 -8.02 -14.71
CA TYR A 846 -8.09 -6.66 -14.28
C TYR A 846 -6.64 -6.52 -13.73
N THR A 847 -6.46 -6.35 -12.42
CA THR A 847 -5.14 -6.23 -11.77
C THR A 847 -4.63 -7.52 -11.14
N GLN A 848 -5.45 -8.58 -11.15
CA GLN A 848 -5.10 -9.90 -10.61
C GLN A 848 -4.36 -10.74 -11.66
N ASP A 849 -3.24 -11.32 -11.25
CA ASP A 849 -2.43 -12.26 -12.02
C ASP A 849 -2.68 -13.68 -11.50
N ILE A 850 -3.26 -14.52 -12.36
CA ILE A 850 -3.59 -15.91 -12.09
C ILE A 850 -2.66 -16.79 -12.92
N VAL A 851 -1.91 -17.68 -12.27
CA VAL A 851 -1.02 -18.65 -12.94
C VAL A 851 -1.72 -20.00 -12.98
N ILE A 852 -1.81 -20.59 -14.17
CA ILE A 852 -2.39 -21.93 -14.37
C ILE A 852 -1.28 -22.88 -14.78
N PHE A 853 -1.20 -24.03 -14.10
CA PHE A 853 -0.21 -25.04 -14.39
C PHE A 853 -0.78 -26.46 -14.24
N ARG A 854 -0.77 -27.23 -15.34
CA ARG A 854 -1.28 -28.61 -15.38
C ARG A 854 -0.12 -29.61 -15.47
N ASP A 855 0.18 -30.30 -14.37
CA ASP A 855 1.13 -31.41 -14.33
C ASP A 855 0.93 -32.23 -13.05
N ASP A 856 1.20 -33.53 -13.08
CA ASP A 856 1.10 -34.39 -11.88
C ASP A 856 2.33 -34.17 -10.97
N LEU A 857 2.43 -32.96 -10.43
CA LEU A 857 3.62 -32.42 -9.81
C LEU A 857 3.82 -32.97 -8.41
N GLN A 858 2.76 -33.19 -7.64
CA GLN A 858 2.82 -33.69 -6.27
C GLN A 858 3.56 -35.03 -6.23
N GLN A 859 3.12 -36.00 -7.02
CA GLN A 859 3.75 -37.32 -7.09
C GLN A 859 5.18 -37.24 -7.65
N LYS A 860 5.43 -36.38 -8.64
CA LYS A 860 6.79 -36.18 -9.19
C LYS A 860 7.75 -35.62 -8.15
N MET A 861 7.34 -34.62 -7.38
CA MET A 861 8.18 -33.99 -6.36
C MET A 861 8.41 -34.91 -5.17
N GLN A 862 7.39 -35.64 -4.71
CA GLN A 862 7.57 -36.66 -3.66
C GLN A 862 8.61 -37.72 -4.04
N ARG A 863 8.59 -38.22 -5.28
CA ARG A 863 9.58 -39.20 -5.75
C ARG A 863 11.02 -38.68 -5.78
N HIS A 864 11.19 -37.36 -5.88
CA HIS A 864 12.51 -36.72 -5.97
C HIS A 864 12.92 -35.99 -4.69
N ALA A 865 12.08 -36.02 -3.66
CA ALA A 865 12.39 -35.42 -2.38
C ALA A 865 13.59 -36.14 -1.76
N ILE A 866 14.60 -35.38 -1.35
CA ILE A 866 15.84 -35.92 -0.77
C ILE A 866 15.73 -36.10 0.75
N LEU A 867 14.69 -35.53 1.37
CA LEU A 867 14.39 -35.61 2.78
C LEU A 867 12.95 -36.11 3.00
N PRO A 868 12.68 -36.85 4.09
CA PRO A 868 11.32 -37.29 4.40
C PRO A 868 10.44 -36.11 4.81
N LEU A 869 9.15 -36.22 4.53
CA LEU A 869 8.14 -35.25 4.91
C LEU A 869 7.96 -35.21 6.44
N MET A 870 7.74 -34.02 6.98
CA MET A 870 7.44 -33.84 8.40
C MET A 870 5.92 -33.94 8.62
N PRO A 871 5.42 -34.80 9.52
CA PRO A 871 4.00 -34.85 9.84
C PRO A 871 3.57 -33.60 10.61
N SER A 872 2.32 -33.18 10.41
CA SER A 872 1.74 -32.08 11.19
C SER A 872 1.60 -32.45 12.67
N GLU A 873 1.67 -31.47 13.58
CA GLU A 873 1.65 -31.68 15.05
C GLU A 873 0.39 -32.40 15.59
N GLN A 874 -0.60 -32.68 14.74
CA GLN A 874 -1.94 -33.16 15.10
C GLN A 874 -2.23 -34.63 14.74
N GLU A 875 -1.34 -35.35 14.05
CA GLU A 875 -1.58 -36.74 13.63
C GLU A 875 -1.13 -37.78 14.69
N GLU A 876 -2.05 -38.64 15.15
CA GLU A 876 -1.76 -39.77 16.04
C GLU A 876 -0.97 -40.88 15.31
N MET A 877 0.02 -41.48 16.00
CA MET A 877 0.80 -42.60 15.47
C MET A 877 -0.08 -43.85 15.27
N ALA A 878 -0.34 -44.24 14.02
CA ALA A 878 -0.91 -45.54 13.71
C ALA A 878 0.16 -46.66 13.83
N MET A 879 -0.19 -47.77 14.46
CA MET A 879 0.64 -48.97 14.54
C MET A 879 0.14 -50.02 13.55
N ASP A 880 1.04 -50.70 12.86
CA ASP A 880 0.69 -51.84 12.00
C ASP A 880 0.49 -53.15 12.77
N GLU A 881 0.10 -54.22 12.07
CA GLU A 881 -0.17 -55.54 12.66
C GLU A 881 1.08 -56.19 13.32
N ASP A 882 2.28 -55.70 13.01
CA ASP A 882 3.57 -56.15 13.56
C ASP A 882 4.12 -55.22 14.67
N GLY A 883 3.46 -54.10 14.96
CA GLY A 883 3.84 -53.15 16.01
C GLY A 883 4.90 -52.12 15.60
N GLU A 884 5.18 -51.96 14.31
CA GLU A 884 5.96 -50.84 13.77
C GLU A 884 5.05 -49.61 13.53
N ALA A 885 5.60 -48.42 13.77
CA ALA A 885 4.88 -47.18 13.58
C ALA A 885 4.84 -46.82 12.10
N ILE A 886 3.65 -46.84 11.49
CA ILE A 886 3.44 -46.34 10.12
C ILE A 886 2.93 -44.90 10.23
N GLN A 887 3.78 -43.94 9.85
CA GLN A 887 3.35 -42.55 9.63
C GLN A 887 2.55 -42.47 8.32
N SER A 888 1.22 -42.45 8.41
CA SER A 888 0.36 -42.13 7.27
C SER A 888 0.19 -40.61 7.18
N ILE A 889 0.96 -39.96 6.31
CA ILE A 889 0.85 -38.51 6.09
C ILE A 889 -0.40 -38.23 5.24
N SER A 890 -1.26 -37.32 5.68
CA SER A 890 -2.44 -36.92 4.91
C SER A 890 -2.08 -36.31 3.54
N GLN A 891 -2.92 -36.57 2.52
CA GLN A 891 -2.80 -35.94 1.19
C GLN A 891 -2.75 -34.41 1.27
N THR A 892 -3.57 -33.82 2.15
CA THR A 892 -3.63 -32.37 2.37
C THR A 892 -2.32 -31.80 2.90
N ASP A 893 -1.60 -32.52 3.77
CA ASP A 893 -0.31 -32.07 4.27
C ASP A 893 0.76 -32.11 3.17
N ILE A 894 0.72 -33.11 2.28
CA ILE A 894 1.60 -33.13 1.10
C ILE A 894 1.35 -31.92 0.20
N SER A 895 0.08 -31.56 -0.04
CA SER A 895 -0.26 -30.40 -0.87
C SER A 895 0.21 -29.08 -0.25
N LYS A 896 0.22 -28.96 1.09
CA LYS A 896 0.85 -27.82 1.80
C LYS A 896 2.34 -27.74 1.52
N HIS A 897 3.06 -28.87 1.65
CA HIS A 897 4.49 -28.91 1.33
C HIS A 897 4.76 -28.55 -0.14
N LEU A 898 3.92 -29.01 -1.07
CA LEU A 898 4.01 -28.66 -2.48
C LEU A 898 3.87 -27.15 -2.70
N ALA A 899 2.76 -26.56 -2.27
CA ALA A 899 2.48 -25.13 -2.43
C ALA A 899 3.61 -24.26 -1.84
N LYS A 900 4.03 -24.59 -0.60
CA LYS A 900 5.16 -23.92 0.05
C LYS A 900 6.44 -24.01 -0.77
N THR A 901 6.74 -25.18 -1.34
CA THR A 901 7.94 -25.36 -2.15
C THR A 901 7.93 -24.51 -3.42
N LEU A 902 6.81 -24.46 -4.14
CA LEU A 902 6.72 -23.68 -5.39
C LEU A 902 6.89 -22.18 -5.12
N ILE A 903 6.23 -21.69 -4.07
CA ILE A 903 6.24 -20.28 -3.68
C ILE A 903 7.61 -19.88 -3.13
N ASP A 904 8.19 -20.68 -2.22
CA ASP A 904 9.51 -20.39 -1.67
C ASP A 904 10.61 -20.53 -2.74
N GLN A 905 10.48 -21.42 -3.71
CA GLN A 905 11.43 -21.49 -4.84
C GLN A 905 11.15 -20.44 -5.93
N ALA A 906 10.05 -19.69 -5.82
CA ALA A 906 9.55 -18.77 -6.86
C ALA A 906 9.54 -19.40 -8.27
N HIS A 907 9.18 -20.68 -8.37
CA HIS A 907 9.27 -21.44 -9.62
C HIS A 907 8.28 -22.61 -9.64
N LEU A 908 7.55 -22.77 -10.76
CA LEU A 908 6.53 -23.81 -10.93
C LEU A 908 7.08 -25.24 -10.97
N CYS A 909 8.34 -25.40 -11.38
CA CYS A 909 8.99 -26.70 -11.50
C CYS A 909 10.42 -26.71 -10.90
N PRO A 910 10.57 -26.73 -9.57
CA PRO A 910 11.86 -26.79 -8.88
C PRO A 910 12.47 -28.21 -8.88
N LEU A 911 12.22 -28.98 -9.94
CA LEU A 911 12.73 -30.34 -10.12
C LEU A 911 14.03 -30.36 -10.93
N PRO A 912 14.79 -31.48 -10.85
CA PRO A 912 15.91 -31.73 -11.75
C PRO A 912 15.47 -31.74 -13.21
N LEU A 913 16.29 -31.18 -14.12
CA LEU A 913 16.01 -31.17 -15.56
C LEU A 913 15.87 -32.58 -16.16
N MET A 914 16.42 -33.61 -15.50
CA MET A 914 16.26 -35.01 -15.89
C MET A 914 14.90 -35.58 -15.50
N ALA A 915 14.30 -35.07 -14.43
CA ALA A 915 12.98 -35.47 -13.95
C ALA A 915 11.88 -34.75 -14.72
N ASN A 916 12.07 -33.45 -14.99
CA ASN A 916 11.15 -32.65 -15.81
C ASN A 916 11.96 -31.77 -16.77
N PRO A 917 12.03 -32.11 -18.06
CA PRO A 917 12.75 -31.31 -19.05
C PRO A 917 12.15 -29.90 -19.21
N ILE A 918 13.00 -28.92 -19.52
CA ILE A 918 12.60 -27.52 -19.74
C ILE A 918 13.34 -26.98 -20.96
N ASN A 919 12.63 -26.24 -21.80
CA ASN A 919 13.17 -25.46 -22.92
C ASN A 919 13.96 -24.28 -22.33
N TRP A 920 15.29 -24.32 -22.44
CA TRP A 920 16.16 -23.47 -21.61
C TRP A 920 15.95 -21.96 -21.77
N ASP A 921 15.69 -21.49 -22.99
CA ASP A 921 15.43 -20.07 -23.26
C ASP A 921 14.08 -19.58 -22.71
N PHE A 922 13.19 -20.49 -22.31
CA PHE A 922 11.82 -20.21 -21.85
C PHE A 922 11.60 -20.52 -20.37
N ASP A 923 12.65 -20.84 -19.60
CA ASP A 923 12.55 -21.09 -18.15
C ASP A 923 11.91 -19.92 -17.38
N SER A 924 12.13 -18.68 -17.86
CA SER A 924 11.56 -17.48 -17.24
C SER A 924 10.03 -17.49 -17.20
N SER A 925 9.36 -18.18 -18.12
CA SER A 925 7.89 -18.30 -18.12
C SER A 925 7.36 -19.20 -17.00
N LEU A 926 8.23 -20.02 -16.38
CA LEU A 926 7.92 -20.88 -15.23
C LEU A 926 8.21 -20.20 -13.88
N GLN A 927 8.80 -19.01 -13.89
CA GLN A 927 9.10 -18.26 -12.68
C GLN A 927 7.81 -17.69 -12.08
N LEU A 928 7.75 -17.66 -10.75
CA LEU A 928 6.68 -17.02 -9.97
C LEU A 928 7.15 -15.65 -9.44
N PHE A 929 7.98 -14.95 -10.23
CA PHE A 929 8.36 -13.57 -9.96
C PHE A 929 7.80 -12.67 -11.08
N PRO A 930 7.06 -11.60 -10.75
CA PRO A 930 6.53 -11.30 -9.41
C PRO A 930 5.55 -12.38 -8.93
N ALA A 931 5.30 -12.42 -7.62
CA ALA A 931 4.35 -13.38 -7.04
C ALA A 931 2.93 -13.18 -7.62
N PRO A 932 2.21 -14.26 -8.01
CA PRO A 932 0.82 -14.16 -8.46
C PRO A 932 -0.15 -14.02 -7.29
N ASP A 933 -1.40 -13.59 -7.55
CA ASP A 933 -2.46 -13.62 -6.54
C ASP A 933 -2.99 -15.04 -6.33
N VAL A 934 -3.12 -15.78 -7.44
CA VAL A 934 -3.65 -17.14 -7.44
C VAL A 934 -2.80 -18.08 -8.29
N LEU A 935 -2.52 -19.25 -7.72
CA LEU A 935 -1.89 -20.39 -8.39
C LEU A 935 -2.90 -21.55 -8.51
N ILE A 936 -3.35 -21.81 -9.74
CA ILE A 936 -4.25 -22.90 -10.07
C ILE A 936 -3.43 -24.08 -10.56
N LEU A 937 -3.49 -25.19 -9.83
CA LEU A 937 -2.76 -26.42 -10.14
C LEU A 937 -3.73 -27.48 -10.68
N GLY A 938 -3.35 -28.13 -11.78
CA GLY A 938 -3.99 -29.34 -12.28
C GLY A 938 -3.11 -30.55 -11.98
N ASP A 939 -3.48 -31.36 -11.00
CA ASP A 939 -2.82 -32.61 -10.61
C ASP A 939 -3.83 -33.77 -10.66
N SER A 940 -3.35 -34.98 -10.43
CA SER A 940 -4.13 -36.23 -10.37
C SER A 940 -4.62 -36.56 -8.95
N THR A 941 -4.53 -35.62 -8.03
CA THR A 941 -4.81 -35.79 -6.59
C THR A 941 -6.24 -35.36 -6.25
N GLU A 942 -6.66 -35.53 -4.99
CA GLU A 942 -7.93 -34.95 -4.53
C GLU A 942 -7.88 -33.43 -4.54
N GLN A 943 -9.04 -32.78 -4.70
CA GLN A 943 -9.16 -31.32 -4.68
C GLN A 943 -8.69 -30.73 -3.35
N TYR A 944 -8.03 -29.56 -3.41
CA TYR A 944 -7.59 -28.85 -2.20
C TYR A 944 -7.52 -27.35 -2.44
N GLN A 945 -7.61 -26.58 -1.36
CA GLN A 945 -7.36 -25.13 -1.31
C GLN A 945 -6.44 -24.83 -0.14
N LEU A 946 -5.48 -23.95 -0.38
CA LEU A 946 -4.46 -23.52 0.56
C LEU A 946 -4.18 -22.03 0.36
N GLY A 947 -3.66 -21.36 1.38
CA GLY A 947 -3.12 -20.01 1.28
C GLY A 947 -1.71 -19.97 1.86
N TYR A 948 -0.76 -19.34 1.16
CA TYR A 948 0.60 -19.17 1.66
C TYR A 948 1.23 -17.88 1.12
N SER A 949 1.76 -17.04 2.01
CA SER A 949 2.39 -15.76 1.67
C SER A 949 1.53 -14.84 0.79
N SER A 950 0.24 -14.73 1.11
CA SER A 950 -0.77 -13.96 0.36
C SER A 950 -1.12 -14.50 -1.03
N ILE A 951 -0.68 -15.71 -1.37
CA ILE A 951 -1.01 -16.40 -2.63
C ILE A 951 -2.09 -17.45 -2.34
N GLY A 952 -3.23 -17.36 -3.05
CA GLY A 952 -4.25 -18.39 -3.05
C GLY A 952 -3.81 -19.57 -3.93
N VAL A 953 -3.84 -20.79 -3.41
CA VAL A 953 -3.47 -21.99 -4.17
C VAL A 953 -4.64 -22.96 -4.14
N PHE A 954 -5.11 -23.40 -5.30
CA PHE A 954 -6.12 -24.44 -5.34
C PHE A 954 -5.97 -25.39 -6.53
N HIS A 955 -6.54 -26.57 -6.36
CA HIS A 955 -6.60 -27.63 -7.36
C HIS A 955 -8.02 -28.17 -7.43
N PRO A 956 -8.66 -28.22 -8.63
CA PRO A 956 -10.07 -28.62 -8.74
C PRO A 956 -10.35 -30.12 -8.58
N GLY A 957 -9.32 -30.97 -8.55
CA GLY A 957 -9.49 -32.41 -8.70
C GLY A 957 -9.61 -32.85 -10.17
N PRO A 958 -9.36 -34.13 -10.48
CA PRO A 958 -9.55 -34.71 -11.80
C PRO A 958 -11.04 -34.93 -12.08
N PHE A 959 -11.61 -34.16 -13.01
CA PHE A 959 -13.04 -34.17 -13.31
C PHE A 959 -13.52 -35.55 -13.79
N HIS A 960 -12.72 -36.28 -14.55
CA HIS A 960 -13.09 -37.63 -14.99
C HIS A 960 -13.25 -38.65 -13.84
N ALA A 961 -12.71 -38.38 -12.64
CA ALA A 961 -12.69 -39.33 -11.54
C ALA A 961 -13.94 -39.22 -10.65
N ASP A 962 -14.30 -38.00 -10.25
CA ASP A 962 -15.40 -37.74 -9.32
C ASP A 962 -16.28 -36.53 -9.71
N TYR A 963 -16.09 -36.01 -10.93
CA TYR A 963 -16.81 -34.86 -11.50
C TYR A 963 -16.69 -33.60 -10.64
N SER A 964 -15.58 -33.46 -9.90
CA SER A 964 -15.27 -32.26 -9.12
C SER A 964 -14.82 -31.10 -9.99
N PHE A 965 -15.28 -29.91 -9.65
CA PHE A 965 -14.87 -28.66 -10.26
C PHE A 965 -14.85 -27.55 -9.21
N VAL A 966 -14.15 -26.47 -9.53
CA VAL A 966 -14.09 -25.29 -8.65
C VAL A 966 -14.87 -24.14 -9.28
N PHE A 967 -15.72 -23.54 -8.47
CA PHE A 967 -16.36 -22.26 -8.72
C PHE A 967 -15.52 -21.19 -8.01
N TYR A 968 -14.83 -20.34 -8.77
CA TYR A 968 -13.93 -19.32 -8.26
C TYR A 968 -14.49 -17.91 -8.54
N ARG A 969 -14.56 -17.07 -7.50
CA ARG A 969 -14.95 -15.65 -7.63
C ARG A 969 -13.72 -14.75 -7.43
N PRO A 970 -13.17 -14.16 -8.50
CA PRO A 970 -11.94 -13.37 -8.40
C PRO A 970 -12.08 -12.12 -7.53
N SER A 971 -13.23 -11.45 -7.54
CA SER A 971 -13.45 -10.22 -6.76
C SER A 971 -13.33 -10.39 -5.24
N THR A 972 -13.59 -11.59 -4.74
CA THR A 972 -13.51 -11.93 -3.30
C THR A 972 -12.42 -12.94 -2.98
N ASN A 973 -11.70 -13.42 -3.99
CA ASN A 973 -10.77 -14.55 -3.92
C ASN A 973 -11.39 -15.77 -3.19
N THR A 974 -12.66 -16.06 -3.47
CA THR A 974 -13.38 -17.20 -2.85
C THR A 974 -13.49 -18.36 -3.82
N THR A 975 -13.22 -19.57 -3.32
CA THR A 975 -13.39 -20.83 -4.06
C THR A 975 -14.45 -21.69 -3.40
N GLU A 976 -15.40 -22.18 -4.19
CA GLU A 976 -16.41 -23.16 -3.78
C GLU A 976 -16.16 -24.45 -4.55
N PHE A 977 -15.83 -25.52 -3.81
CA PHE A 977 -15.68 -26.86 -4.39
C PHE A 977 -17.05 -27.48 -4.63
N SER A 978 -17.27 -27.98 -5.84
CA SER A 978 -18.55 -28.53 -6.27
C SER A 978 -18.35 -29.84 -7.03
N ARG A 979 -19.40 -30.67 -7.08
CA ARG A 979 -19.44 -31.92 -7.85
C ARG A 979 -20.73 -32.00 -8.63
N VAL A 980 -20.67 -32.61 -9.80
CA VAL A 980 -21.87 -32.92 -10.59
C VAL A 980 -22.38 -34.30 -10.16
N GLU A 981 -23.39 -34.33 -9.28
CA GLU A 981 -24.01 -35.57 -8.75
C GLU A 981 -24.65 -36.45 -9.83
#